data_AF-A0A2V9PBN8-F1
#
_entry.id   AF-A0A2V9PBN8-F1
#
_cell.length_a   1.000
_cell.length_b   1.000
_cell.length_c   1.000
_cell.angle_alpha   90.00
_cell.angle_beta   90.00
_cell.angle_gamma   90.00
#
_symmetry.space_group_name_H-M   'P 1'
#
loop_
_entity.id
_entity.type
_entity.pdbx_description
1 polymer ?
#
loop_
_entity_poly.entity_id
_entity_poly.type
_entity_poly.pdbx_seq_one_letter_code
_entity_poly.pdbx_strand_id
1 'polypeptide(L)'
;MATTASPLPAVRLLLPLSPTTTPKGTALRCATVPAQPPGATMQWAGLKQQRNIGGINKPVSFQYNLDGSVSKLTYPGTGKVITYTPGAAGRPLAAKDVGGGINYVLNAHYAPFGGLTSMTQGTTPITVSNSYNKRLQPITLSASTPSATLFSLGYDFHLGAGDDGNIFQIVNNRDNPSRPVGTVTFIYDVLNRIATAQTGGTDCTVMQNGLTKNWGNSYQIDRWGNVTGKTVTKCSAENLTAASNNKNQINGYCYDAAGNLLGPTACPNTTYSYDAENRLTGTAGWTYTYDGDGKRVKKTNGSAGTLYFNGTGSDPVAENSLSGGNLEEYIFFNGKRVARRDVTGSVVHYYFSDHLGSTSVVANATGAAIEDESDYYPFGGERAITTADPNNYKFIGKERDAESGLDNFEARSYASDMGRFITADDGSDVDPRDPQSWNLYAYVRNNPIRNIDPTGRACVQTTDEERALGKWHDDNSDGQTCAQVDEAQKNAQADVTVTAKPDPIFVAADFNPFNDQPPLAFQGFVNLVLNGDVRRGLPQLAVGLLPSALGSFAAVRFAGPAVAPGLEAAANARLASEGLSATTAFNTGKGVLNGETTGMTQHALNQALVRGVTNSEITEALTHVPKGTGGSVLRFIGQGAEVRVNQVTGKIVTLIRFSGPQ
;
A
#
# COMPACT_ATOMS: atom_id res chain seq x y z
N MET A 1 30.94 -50.27 -13.57
CA MET A 1 30.15 -50.82 -14.70
C MET A 1 28.79 -50.12 -14.63
N ALA A 2 28.64 -48.93 -15.22
CA ALA A 2 28.36 -48.65 -16.63
C ALA A 2 26.85 -48.67 -16.96
N THR A 3 26.31 -47.46 -17.23
CA THR A 3 25.21 -47.11 -18.17
C THR A 3 23.78 -47.52 -17.74
N THR A 4 22.69 -46.76 -17.92
CA THR A 4 22.31 -45.65 -18.83
C THR A 4 21.23 -44.77 -18.18
N ALA A 5 21.36 -43.45 -18.20
CA ALA A 5 20.24 -42.53 -18.06
C ALA A 5 20.13 -41.70 -19.35
N SER A 6 19.02 -41.87 -20.08
CA SER A 6 18.67 -41.08 -21.26
C SER A 6 18.22 -39.67 -20.86
N PRO A 7 18.69 -38.60 -21.52
CA PRO A 7 18.08 -37.28 -21.38
C PRO A 7 16.91 -37.11 -22.36
N LEU A 8 15.73 -36.74 -21.84
CA LEU A 8 14.60 -36.22 -22.62
C LEU A 8 14.72 -34.69 -22.77
N PRO A 9 14.09 -34.09 -23.82
CA PRO A 9 14.74 -33.11 -24.67
C PRO A 9 14.59 -31.66 -24.19
N ALA A 10 15.60 -30.85 -24.51
CA ALA A 10 15.55 -29.40 -24.42
C ALA A 10 14.41 -28.85 -25.29
N VAL A 11 13.50 -28.09 -24.68
CA VAL A 11 12.50 -27.28 -25.39
C VAL A 11 13.25 -26.16 -26.10
N ARG A 12 13.42 -26.32 -27.41
CA ARG A 12 13.98 -25.30 -28.30
C ARG A 12 12.93 -24.22 -28.53
N LEU A 13 13.13 -23.03 -27.99
CA LEU A 13 12.35 -21.85 -28.33
C LEU A 13 12.65 -21.49 -29.79
N LEU A 14 11.75 -21.86 -30.72
CA LEU A 14 11.83 -21.46 -32.12
C LEU A 14 11.20 -20.08 -32.27
N LEU A 15 12.04 -19.04 -32.20
CA LEU A 15 11.70 -17.73 -32.77
C LEU A 15 11.78 -17.85 -34.30
N PRO A 16 10.74 -17.46 -35.07
CA PRO A 16 10.85 -17.40 -36.51
C PRO A 16 11.68 -16.17 -36.88
N LEU A 17 12.97 -16.37 -37.14
CA LEU A 17 13.77 -15.42 -37.90
C LEU A 17 13.68 -15.81 -39.38
N SER A 18 13.04 -14.97 -40.19
CA SER A 18 13.09 -15.07 -41.64
C SER A 18 14.53 -14.94 -42.14
N PRO A 19 14.95 -15.71 -43.16
CA PRO A 19 16.34 -15.77 -43.57
C PRO A 19 16.64 -14.64 -44.57
N THR A 20 17.62 -13.80 -44.29
CA THR A 20 18.47 -13.23 -45.34
C THR A 20 19.78 -12.70 -44.74
N THR A 21 20.87 -13.35 -45.15
CA THR A 21 22.25 -12.85 -45.27
C THR A 21 22.86 -12.13 -44.05
N THR A 22 23.72 -12.84 -43.31
CA THR A 22 24.82 -12.22 -42.57
C THR A 22 25.88 -11.73 -43.58
N PRO A 23 26.51 -10.57 -43.32
CA PRO A 23 27.89 -10.66 -42.83
C PRO A 23 28.16 -9.82 -41.57
N LYS A 24 28.90 -10.46 -40.67
CA LYS A 24 29.82 -9.97 -39.63
C LYS A 24 29.89 -8.45 -39.38
N GLY A 25 29.60 -8.09 -38.13
CA GLY A 25 30.22 -6.97 -37.41
C GLY A 25 29.57 -5.61 -37.65
N THR A 26 28.59 -5.24 -36.83
CA THR A 26 28.23 -3.84 -36.65
C THR A 26 27.65 -3.63 -35.25
N ALA A 27 28.23 -2.66 -34.54
CA ALA A 27 27.79 -2.19 -33.23
C ALA A 27 26.29 -1.87 -33.22
N LEU A 28 25.62 -2.10 -32.08
CA LEU A 28 24.31 -1.50 -31.79
C LEU A 28 24.43 0.02 -31.93
N ARG A 29 24.00 0.56 -33.08
CA ARG A 29 23.71 1.99 -33.20
C ARG A 29 22.26 2.17 -32.76
N CYS A 30 22.04 3.04 -31.77
CA CYS A 30 20.70 3.58 -31.51
C CYS A 30 20.16 4.16 -32.83
N ALA A 31 19.13 3.54 -33.37
CA ALA A 31 18.38 4.14 -34.47
C ALA A 31 17.62 5.34 -33.90
N THR A 32 17.93 6.54 -34.39
CA THR A 32 17.09 7.73 -34.19
C THR A 32 15.72 7.45 -34.77
N VAL A 33 14.72 7.33 -33.88
CA VAL A 33 13.31 7.27 -34.26
C VAL A 33 12.90 8.66 -34.74
N PRO A 34 12.28 8.81 -35.94
CA PRO A 34 11.77 10.11 -36.37
C PRO A 34 10.70 10.59 -35.39
N ALA A 35 10.72 11.89 -35.06
CA ALA A 35 9.69 12.51 -34.24
C ALA A 35 8.30 12.25 -34.84
N GLN A 36 7.43 11.59 -34.08
CA GLN A 36 6.03 11.33 -34.44
C GLN A 36 5.12 12.49 -34.00
N PRO A 37 3.96 12.69 -34.65
CA PRO A 37 3.02 13.75 -34.32
C PRO A 37 2.43 13.57 -32.91
N PRO A 38 1.94 14.65 -32.26
CA PRO A 38 1.27 14.54 -30.96
C PRO A 38 0.01 13.68 -31.10
N GLY A 39 -0.02 12.52 -30.43
CA GLY A 39 -1.22 11.66 -30.34
C GLY A 39 -1.06 10.19 -30.72
N ALA A 40 0.11 9.73 -31.18
CA ALA A 40 0.35 8.32 -31.46
C ALA A 40 0.82 7.54 -30.21
N THR A 41 -0.02 6.65 -29.67
CA THR A 41 0.36 5.69 -28.64
C THR A 41 1.18 4.56 -29.26
N MET A 42 2.48 4.50 -28.99
CA MET A 42 3.30 3.34 -29.33
C MET A 42 2.91 2.17 -28.42
N GLN A 43 2.56 1.03 -29.00
CA GLN A 43 2.18 -0.20 -28.29
C GLN A 43 3.28 -1.26 -28.50
N TRP A 44 3.62 -2.02 -27.46
CA TRP A 44 4.49 -3.19 -27.62
C TRP A 44 3.74 -4.33 -28.33
N ALA A 45 4.48 -5.19 -29.05
CA ALA A 45 3.92 -6.38 -29.71
C ALA A 45 3.13 -7.24 -28.70
N GLY A 46 1.91 -7.64 -29.07
CA GLY A 46 1.00 -8.32 -28.15
C GLY A 46 1.52 -9.67 -27.68
N LEU A 47 1.31 -9.99 -26.40
CA LEU A 47 1.53 -11.32 -25.85
C LEU A 47 0.26 -12.15 -26.02
N LYS A 48 0.41 -13.38 -26.50
CA LYS A 48 -0.68 -14.36 -26.62
C LYS A 48 -0.33 -15.59 -25.79
N GLN A 49 -1.12 -15.85 -24.76
CA GLN A 49 -1.02 -17.08 -23.99
C GLN A 49 -2.10 -18.04 -24.49
N GLN A 50 -1.71 -19.18 -25.06
CA GLN A 50 -2.63 -20.26 -25.39
C GLN A 50 -2.53 -21.35 -24.32
N ARG A 51 -3.65 -21.65 -23.67
CA ARG A 51 -3.74 -22.74 -22.69
C ARG A 51 -4.50 -23.92 -23.29
N ASN A 52 -3.94 -25.12 -23.12
CA ASN A 52 -4.61 -26.39 -23.40
C ASN A 52 -4.98 -27.03 -22.06
N ILE A 53 -6.27 -27.08 -21.75
CA ILE A 53 -6.76 -27.69 -20.51
C ILE A 53 -7.67 -28.85 -20.90
N GLY A 54 -7.18 -30.08 -20.74
CA GLY A 54 -7.96 -31.28 -21.08
C GLY A 54 -8.42 -31.36 -22.54
N GLY A 55 -7.64 -30.84 -23.48
CA GLY A 55 -7.97 -30.81 -24.92
C GLY A 55 -8.70 -29.53 -25.37
N ILE A 56 -9.13 -28.68 -24.44
CA ILE A 56 -9.76 -27.38 -24.75
C ILE A 56 -8.66 -26.33 -24.93
N ASN A 57 -8.57 -25.78 -26.14
CA ASN A 57 -7.58 -24.78 -26.53
C ASN A 57 -8.23 -23.41 -26.69
N LYS A 58 -7.97 -22.46 -25.78
CA LYS A 58 -8.41 -21.07 -25.93
C LYS A 58 -7.30 -20.09 -25.57
N PRO A 59 -7.04 -19.08 -26.42
CA PRO A 59 -6.03 -18.07 -26.12
C PRO A 59 -6.58 -16.93 -25.28
N VAL A 60 -5.79 -16.47 -24.31
CA VAL A 60 -5.93 -15.15 -23.68
C VAL A 60 -4.84 -14.26 -24.30
N SER A 61 -5.18 -13.06 -24.75
CA SER A 61 -4.21 -12.16 -25.39
C SER A 61 -4.17 -10.79 -24.73
N PHE A 62 -2.98 -10.21 -24.67
CA PHE A 62 -2.70 -8.93 -24.03
C PHE A 62 -1.97 -8.00 -25.01
N GLN A 63 -2.33 -6.73 -24.95
CA GLN A 63 -1.51 -5.65 -25.49
C GLN A 63 -1.12 -4.74 -24.33
N TYR A 64 0.02 -4.06 -24.46
CA TYR A 64 0.59 -3.26 -23.39
C TYR A 64 0.86 -1.83 -23.85
N ASN A 65 0.77 -0.90 -22.91
CA ASN A 65 1.33 0.43 -23.02
C ASN A 65 2.86 0.38 -22.86
N LEU A 66 3.55 1.47 -23.17
CA LEU A 66 5.01 1.54 -23.02
C LEU A 66 5.50 1.37 -21.57
N ASP A 67 4.66 1.73 -20.60
CA ASP A 67 4.95 1.58 -19.17
C ASP A 67 4.74 0.14 -18.66
N GLY A 68 4.36 -0.81 -19.54
CA GLY A 68 4.10 -2.20 -19.19
C GLY A 68 2.69 -2.46 -18.65
N SER A 69 1.85 -1.43 -18.49
CA SER A 69 0.45 -1.63 -18.12
C SER A 69 -0.35 -2.27 -19.27
N VAL A 70 -1.34 -3.11 -18.94
CA VAL A 70 -2.21 -3.73 -19.96
C VAL A 70 -3.05 -2.65 -20.62
N SER A 71 -2.97 -2.55 -21.95
CA SER A 71 -3.78 -1.65 -22.78
C SER A 71 -5.01 -2.36 -23.36
N LYS A 72 -4.90 -3.65 -23.69
CA LYS A 72 -6.04 -4.48 -24.10
C LYS A 72 -5.95 -5.89 -23.54
N LEU A 73 -7.08 -6.43 -23.13
CA LEU A 73 -7.28 -7.84 -22.81
C LEU A 73 -8.31 -8.45 -23.77
N THR A 74 -7.91 -9.50 -24.48
CA THR A 74 -8.80 -10.32 -25.30
C THR A 74 -9.16 -11.59 -24.53
N TYR A 75 -10.45 -11.76 -24.24
CA TYR A 75 -10.98 -12.87 -23.46
C TYR A 75 -10.98 -14.19 -24.25
N PRO A 76 -10.73 -15.33 -23.58
CA PRO A 76 -10.66 -16.63 -24.21
C PRO A 76 -12.03 -17.11 -24.68
N GLY A 77 -12.07 -17.65 -25.90
CA GLY A 77 -13.28 -18.26 -26.47
C GLY A 77 -14.24 -17.28 -27.12
N THR A 78 -14.62 -16.18 -26.45
CA THR A 78 -15.50 -15.15 -27.05
C THR A 78 -14.74 -14.19 -27.98
N GLY A 79 -13.45 -13.99 -27.73
CA GLY A 79 -12.65 -12.97 -28.42
C GLY A 79 -13.00 -11.53 -28.02
N LYS A 80 -13.82 -11.34 -26.97
CA LYS A 80 -14.22 -10.00 -26.48
C LYS A 80 -12.99 -9.22 -26.05
N VAL A 81 -12.93 -7.92 -26.37
CA VAL A 81 -11.77 -7.08 -26.10
C VAL A 81 -12.13 -5.97 -25.14
N ILE A 82 -11.45 -5.94 -24.00
CA ILE A 82 -11.53 -4.83 -23.05
C ILE A 82 -10.31 -3.95 -23.24
N THR A 83 -10.55 -2.67 -23.53
CA THR A 83 -9.52 -1.65 -23.70
C THR A 83 -9.40 -0.84 -22.42
N TYR A 84 -8.17 -0.75 -21.91
CA TYR A 84 -7.80 0.05 -20.74
C TYR A 84 -7.16 1.35 -21.20
N THR A 85 -7.65 2.48 -20.68
CA THR A 85 -7.11 3.80 -21.02
C THR A 85 -6.35 4.36 -19.82
N PRO A 86 -5.02 4.52 -19.87
CA PRO A 86 -4.28 5.11 -18.77
C PRO A 86 -4.43 6.64 -18.74
N GLY A 87 -4.23 7.22 -17.56
CA GLY A 87 -4.10 8.66 -17.36
C GLY A 87 -2.65 9.13 -17.45
N ALA A 88 -2.42 10.42 -17.25
CA ALA A 88 -1.08 11.02 -17.30
C ALA A 88 -0.10 10.41 -16.28
N ALA A 89 -0.61 9.87 -15.18
CA ALA A 89 0.17 9.18 -14.15
C ALA A 89 0.29 7.65 -14.36
N GLY A 90 -0.06 7.12 -15.55
CA GLY A 90 0.03 5.69 -15.88
C GLY A 90 -1.08 4.81 -15.27
N ARG A 91 -1.94 5.36 -14.41
CA ARG A 91 -3.06 4.63 -13.79
C ARG A 91 -4.23 4.45 -14.76
N PRO A 92 -4.95 3.31 -14.74
CA PRO A 92 -6.10 3.13 -15.61
C PRO A 92 -7.22 4.11 -15.25
N LEU A 93 -7.78 4.82 -16.23
CA LEU A 93 -8.93 5.72 -16.08
C LEU A 93 -10.23 5.09 -16.58
N ALA A 94 -10.15 4.08 -17.44
CA ALA A 94 -11.31 3.43 -18.02
C ALA A 94 -11.02 1.97 -18.41
N ALA A 95 -12.07 1.14 -18.44
CA ALA A 95 -12.07 -0.22 -18.97
C ALA A 95 -13.35 -0.41 -19.79
N LYS A 96 -13.20 -0.45 -21.12
CA LYS A 96 -14.33 -0.38 -22.06
C LYS A 96 -14.28 -1.49 -23.09
N ASP A 97 -15.44 -2.07 -23.38
CA ASP A 97 -15.64 -2.88 -24.58
C ASP A 97 -16.09 -1.97 -25.73
N VAL A 98 -15.11 -1.41 -26.43
CA VAL A 98 -15.36 -0.46 -27.54
C VAL A 98 -16.12 -1.12 -28.70
N GLY A 99 -15.93 -2.43 -28.91
CA GLY A 99 -16.57 -3.17 -30.00
C GLY A 99 -18.00 -3.64 -29.68
N GLY A 100 -18.28 -3.96 -28.41
CA GLY A 100 -19.59 -4.46 -27.96
C GLY A 100 -20.45 -3.45 -27.19
N GLY A 101 -19.98 -2.21 -27.00
CA GLY A 101 -20.78 -1.10 -26.45
C GLY A 101 -21.00 -1.14 -24.94
N ILE A 102 -20.37 -2.07 -24.21
CA ILE A 102 -20.45 -2.14 -22.74
C ILE A 102 -19.26 -1.39 -22.13
N ASN A 103 -19.56 -0.33 -21.39
CA ASN A 103 -18.56 0.43 -20.65
C ASN A 103 -18.56 -0.01 -19.18
N TYR A 104 -17.68 -0.93 -18.82
CA TYR A 104 -17.58 -1.44 -17.46
C TYR A 104 -17.06 -0.38 -16.49
N VAL A 105 -16.04 0.39 -16.91
CA VAL A 105 -15.57 1.59 -16.21
C VAL A 105 -15.46 2.73 -17.22
N LEU A 106 -16.28 3.76 -17.03
CA LEU A 106 -16.36 4.93 -17.91
C LEU A 106 -15.24 5.93 -17.67
N ASN A 107 -15.00 6.23 -16.40
CA ASN A 107 -13.99 7.15 -15.89
C ASN A 107 -13.64 6.76 -14.44
N ALA A 108 -12.43 7.10 -14.02
CA ALA A 108 -11.94 6.95 -12.66
C ALA A 108 -11.08 8.14 -12.27
N HIS A 109 -11.11 8.50 -11.00
CA HIS A 109 -10.29 9.56 -10.41
C HIS A 109 -9.58 9.04 -9.17
N TYR A 110 -8.42 9.61 -8.90
CA TYR A 110 -7.52 9.15 -7.87
C TYR A 110 -7.07 10.32 -6.98
N ALA A 111 -6.85 10.02 -5.71
CA ALA A 111 -6.15 10.88 -4.80
C ALA A 111 -4.66 10.96 -5.19
N PRO A 112 -3.93 12.01 -4.76
CA PRO A 112 -2.52 12.20 -5.10
C PRO A 112 -1.62 10.99 -4.78
N PHE A 113 -1.89 10.30 -3.67
CA PHE A 113 -1.11 9.14 -3.24
C PHE A 113 -1.38 7.92 -4.14
N GLY A 114 -2.63 7.58 -4.45
CA GLY A 114 -2.89 6.23 -4.96
C GLY A 114 -4.35 5.87 -5.03
N GLY A 115 -5.06 6.20 -3.95
CA GLY A 115 -6.41 5.74 -3.69
C GLY A 115 -7.40 6.18 -4.76
N LEU A 116 -8.26 5.26 -5.19
CA LEU A 116 -9.39 5.56 -6.06
C LEU A 116 -10.36 6.45 -5.30
N THR A 117 -10.62 7.67 -5.75
CA THR A 117 -11.59 8.59 -5.12
C THR A 117 -12.97 8.48 -5.73
N SER A 118 -13.06 8.25 -7.04
CA SER A 118 -14.34 8.04 -7.70
C SER A 118 -14.19 7.17 -8.94
N MET A 119 -15.26 6.48 -9.30
CA MET A 119 -15.35 5.70 -10.53
C MET A 119 -16.81 5.62 -10.99
N THR A 120 -17.05 5.70 -12.29
CA THR A 120 -18.39 5.46 -12.84
C THR A 120 -18.39 4.15 -13.63
N GLN A 121 -19.32 3.26 -13.28
CA GLN A 121 -19.50 1.97 -13.91
C GLN A 121 -20.83 1.88 -14.67
N GLY A 122 -20.84 1.07 -15.73
CA GLY A 122 -22.05 0.73 -16.47
C GLY A 122 -22.60 1.80 -17.41
N THR A 123 -23.56 1.36 -18.24
CA THR A 123 -24.29 2.22 -19.18
C THR A 123 -25.35 3.04 -18.48
N THR A 124 -25.95 2.48 -17.41
CA THR A 124 -26.68 3.22 -16.39
C THR A 124 -25.68 3.51 -15.28
N PRO A 125 -25.23 4.78 -15.10
CA PRO A 125 -24.10 5.10 -14.23
C PRO A 125 -24.32 4.67 -12.77
N ILE A 126 -23.50 3.72 -12.30
CA ILE A 126 -23.27 3.49 -10.88
C ILE A 126 -22.02 4.26 -10.49
N THR A 127 -22.16 5.14 -9.50
CA THR A 127 -21.06 5.99 -9.03
C THR A 127 -20.46 5.40 -7.77
N VAL A 128 -19.18 5.03 -7.85
CA VAL A 128 -18.34 4.70 -6.70
C VAL A 128 -17.71 6.00 -6.19
N SER A 129 -17.80 6.23 -4.87
CA SER A 129 -17.24 7.39 -4.20
C SER A 129 -16.51 6.96 -2.93
N ASN A 130 -15.23 7.30 -2.86
CA ASN A 130 -14.35 6.96 -1.77
C ASN A 130 -13.69 8.22 -1.19
N SER A 131 -13.45 8.20 0.12
CA SER A 131 -12.78 9.29 0.83
C SER A 131 -11.73 8.74 1.78
N TYR A 132 -10.72 9.56 2.07
CA TYR A 132 -9.55 9.19 2.85
C TYR A 132 -9.21 10.27 3.86
N ASN A 133 -8.62 9.88 4.98
CA ASN A 133 -8.14 10.81 6.00
C ASN A 133 -6.72 11.32 5.65
N LYS A 134 -6.17 12.19 6.51
CA LYS A 134 -4.82 12.76 6.31
C LYS A 134 -3.68 11.74 6.43
N ARG A 135 -3.97 10.53 6.93
CA ARG A 135 -3.06 9.39 6.99
C ARG A 135 -3.29 8.40 5.84
N LEU A 136 -4.04 8.80 4.82
CA LEU A 136 -4.34 8.01 3.62
C LEU A 136 -5.21 6.78 3.88
N GLN A 137 -5.81 6.67 5.07
CA GLN A 137 -6.69 5.56 5.42
C GLN A 137 -8.12 5.84 4.92
N PRO A 138 -8.88 4.82 4.49
CA PRO A 138 -10.24 5.02 4.03
C PRO A 138 -11.12 5.58 5.15
N ILE A 139 -12.01 6.52 4.81
CA ILE A 139 -13.07 7.03 5.69
C ILE A 139 -14.41 6.45 5.25
N THR A 140 -14.67 6.45 3.95
CA THR A 140 -15.90 5.90 3.38
C THR A 140 -15.60 5.28 2.04
N LEU A 141 -16.10 4.07 1.81
CA LEU A 141 -16.16 3.42 0.51
C LEU A 141 -17.63 3.21 0.17
N SER A 142 -18.08 3.69 -0.98
CA SER A 142 -19.51 3.66 -1.33
C SER A 142 -19.76 3.50 -2.82
N ALA A 143 -20.94 2.97 -3.16
CA ALA A 143 -21.45 2.90 -4.52
C ALA A 143 -22.96 3.16 -4.53
N SER A 144 -23.42 4.02 -5.45
CA SER A 144 -24.82 4.41 -5.56
C SER A 144 -25.23 4.71 -7.00
N THR A 145 -26.50 4.49 -7.29
CA THR A 145 -27.20 5.11 -8.42
C THR A 145 -27.95 6.37 -7.91
N PRO A 146 -28.51 7.21 -8.80
CA PRO A 146 -29.36 8.32 -8.37
C PRO A 146 -30.58 7.91 -7.54
N SER A 147 -31.02 6.64 -7.66
CA SER A 147 -32.22 6.11 -7.00
C SER A 147 -31.94 5.18 -5.81
N ALA A 148 -30.70 4.71 -5.63
CA ALA A 148 -30.37 3.76 -4.57
C ALA A 148 -28.90 3.81 -4.14
N THR A 149 -28.66 3.71 -2.84
CA THR A 149 -27.33 3.33 -2.31
C THR A 149 -27.20 1.82 -2.41
N LEU A 150 -26.18 1.33 -3.09
CA LEU A 150 -25.90 -0.10 -3.25
C LEU A 150 -24.96 -0.60 -2.17
N PHE A 151 -23.93 0.17 -1.85
CA PHE A 151 -22.86 -0.17 -0.92
C PHE A 151 -22.39 1.10 -0.21
N SER A 152 -22.17 1.05 1.11
CA SER A 152 -21.59 2.17 1.84
C SER A 152 -21.04 1.71 3.18
N LEU A 153 -19.71 1.69 3.30
CA LEU A 153 -18.99 1.37 4.53
C LEU A 153 -18.19 2.60 5.00
N GLY A 154 -18.42 2.99 6.25
CA GLY A 154 -17.63 3.98 6.98
C GLY A 154 -16.56 3.29 7.82
N TYR A 155 -15.38 3.89 7.92
CA TYR A 155 -14.23 3.36 8.63
C TYR A 155 -13.74 4.36 9.66
N ASP A 156 -13.54 3.89 10.88
CA ASP A 156 -12.97 4.66 11.97
C ASP A 156 -11.71 3.97 12.49
N PHE A 157 -10.60 4.70 12.40
CA PHE A 157 -9.27 4.31 12.89
C PHE A 157 -8.95 4.99 14.24
N HIS A 158 -9.87 5.75 14.82
CA HIS A 158 -9.67 6.56 16.02
C HIS A 158 -8.61 7.66 15.86
N LEU A 159 -8.64 8.33 14.71
CA LEU A 159 -7.72 9.42 14.38
C LEU A 159 -7.77 10.53 15.45
N GLY A 160 -6.62 10.80 16.07
CA GLY A 160 -6.49 11.80 17.15
C GLY A 160 -6.78 11.28 18.56
N ALA A 161 -7.21 10.03 18.71
CA ALA A 161 -7.53 9.40 20.00
C ALA A 161 -6.86 8.03 20.23
N GLY A 162 -6.20 7.45 19.22
CA GLY A 162 -5.50 6.17 19.38
C GLY A 162 -5.17 5.44 18.08
N ASP A 163 -5.12 6.15 16.95
CA ASP A 163 -4.88 5.53 15.64
C ASP A 163 -3.48 4.92 15.52
N ASP A 164 -3.43 3.60 15.64
CA ASP A 164 -2.26 2.74 15.50
C ASP A 164 -2.23 2.02 14.13
N GLY A 165 -3.14 2.38 13.22
CA GLY A 165 -3.32 1.73 11.92
C GLY A 165 -4.34 0.60 11.90
N ASN A 166 -4.80 0.12 13.06
CA ASN A 166 -5.88 -0.86 13.11
C ASN A 166 -7.25 -0.17 12.96
N ILE A 167 -8.20 -0.87 12.35
CA ILE A 167 -9.56 -0.36 12.23
C ILE A 167 -10.26 -0.57 13.57
N PHE A 168 -10.64 0.51 14.23
CA PHE A 168 -11.42 0.44 15.46
C PHE A 168 -12.86 0.02 15.16
N GLN A 169 -13.45 0.56 14.10
CA GLN A 169 -14.86 0.36 13.80
C GLN A 169 -15.17 0.46 12.32
N ILE A 170 -16.13 -0.36 11.87
CA ILE A 170 -16.74 -0.28 10.54
C ILE A 170 -18.24 -0.05 10.71
N VAL A 171 -18.76 0.97 10.04
CA VAL A 171 -20.17 1.34 10.02
C VAL A 171 -20.75 0.99 8.66
N ASN A 172 -21.87 0.27 8.61
CA ASN A 172 -22.61 0.12 7.37
C ASN A 172 -23.64 1.25 7.22
N ASN A 173 -23.38 2.23 6.35
CA ASN A 173 -24.27 3.37 6.19
C ASN A 173 -25.52 3.06 5.33
N ARG A 174 -25.69 1.80 4.91
CA ARG A 174 -26.91 1.32 4.22
C ARG A 174 -27.88 0.62 5.17
N ASP A 175 -27.60 0.64 6.48
CA ASP A 175 -28.45 -0.02 7.48
C ASP A 175 -29.89 0.47 7.38
N ASN A 176 -30.81 -0.49 7.32
CA ASN A 176 -32.25 -0.25 7.35
C ASN A 176 -32.92 -1.28 8.28
N PRO A 177 -34.21 -1.12 8.63
CA PRO A 177 -34.88 -2.05 9.52
C PRO A 177 -34.85 -3.53 9.09
N SER A 178 -34.62 -3.81 7.81
CA SER A 178 -34.48 -5.15 7.20
C SER A 178 -33.02 -5.62 7.08
N ARG A 179 -32.02 -4.75 7.27
CA ARG A 179 -30.58 -5.05 7.22
C ARG A 179 -29.86 -4.40 8.42
N PRO A 180 -29.79 -5.07 9.58
CA PRO A 180 -29.43 -4.40 10.82
C PRO A 180 -28.09 -4.88 11.42
N VAL A 181 -27.16 -5.33 10.58
CA VAL A 181 -25.84 -5.79 11.05
C VAL A 181 -25.08 -4.67 11.74
N GLY A 182 -25.36 -3.41 11.39
CA GLY A 182 -24.97 -2.31 12.24
C GLY A 182 -23.48 -1.98 12.13
N THR A 183 -23.06 -1.19 13.10
CA THR A 183 -21.67 -0.86 13.36
C THR A 183 -20.96 -2.02 14.06
N VAL A 184 -19.83 -2.48 13.49
CA VAL A 184 -18.95 -3.50 14.06
C VAL A 184 -17.75 -2.82 14.71
N THR A 185 -17.46 -3.17 15.96
CA THR A 185 -16.29 -2.68 16.69
C THR A 185 -15.29 -3.81 16.88
N PHE A 186 -14.00 -3.47 16.73
CA PHE A 186 -12.87 -4.38 16.86
C PHE A 186 -12.00 -3.98 18.03
N ILE A 187 -11.48 -4.97 18.75
CA ILE A 187 -10.48 -4.78 19.80
C ILE A 187 -9.31 -5.69 19.47
N TYR A 188 -8.10 -5.17 19.69
CA TYR A 188 -6.85 -5.86 19.46
C TYR A 188 -6.10 -6.06 20.77
N ASP A 189 -5.26 -7.09 20.82
CA ASP A 189 -4.33 -7.28 21.92
C ASP A 189 -3.05 -6.45 21.74
N VAL A 190 -2.15 -6.54 22.72
CA VAL A 190 -0.88 -5.77 22.74
C VAL A 190 0.10 -6.15 21.61
N LEU A 191 -0.17 -7.22 20.85
CA LEU A 191 0.60 -7.64 19.68
C LEU A 191 -0.11 -7.31 18.37
N ASN A 192 -1.14 -6.45 18.41
CA ASN A 192 -2.00 -6.08 17.27
C ASN A 192 -2.73 -7.27 16.64
N ARG A 193 -3.04 -8.30 17.42
CA ARG A 193 -3.84 -9.44 16.97
C ARG A 193 -5.29 -9.19 17.32
N ILE A 194 -6.22 -9.62 16.48
CA ILE A 194 -7.65 -9.44 16.74
C ILE A 194 -8.05 -10.19 18.01
N ALA A 195 -8.67 -9.49 18.96
CA ALA A 195 -9.12 -10.04 20.23
C ALA A 195 -10.65 -10.15 20.27
N THR A 196 -11.39 -9.15 19.75
CA THR A 196 -12.84 -9.22 19.62
C THR A 196 -13.33 -8.54 18.34
N ALA A 197 -14.48 -9.01 17.85
CA ALA A 197 -15.25 -8.35 16.80
C ALA A 197 -16.74 -8.53 17.10
N GLN A 198 -17.50 -7.45 17.19
CA GLN A 198 -18.91 -7.53 17.54
C GLN A 198 -19.72 -6.33 17.07
N THR A 199 -21.00 -6.53 16.84
CA THR A 199 -21.96 -5.46 16.56
C THR A 199 -22.32 -4.71 17.85
N GLY A 200 -22.78 -3.46 17.76
CA GLY A 200 -23.14 -2.65 18.94
C GLY A 200 -24.42 -3.07 19.67
N GLY A 201 -25.43 -3.57 18.96
CA GLY A 201 -26.77 -3.86 19.52
C GLY A 201 -26.85 -5.15 20.36
N THR A 202 -28.04 -5.44 20.88
CA THR A 202 -28.34 -6.66 21.68
C THR A 202 -29.52 -7.48 21.13
N ASP A 203 -30.08 -7.05 20.01
CA ASP A 203 -31.20 -7.71 19.36
C ASP A 203 -30.73 -8.99 18.67
N CYS A 204 -31.15 -10.14 19.19
CA CYS A 204 -30.79 -11.46 18.66
C CYS A 204 -31.89 -12.06 17.76
N THR A 205 -32.84 -11.25 17.29
CA THR A 205 -33.83 -11.73 16.32
C THR A 205 -33.15 -12.16 15.02
N VAL A 206 -33.64 -13.26 14.45
CA VAL A 206 -33.21 -13.75 13.13
C VAL A 206 -33.87 -12.89 12.06
N MET A 207 -33.07 -12.35 11.14
CA MET A 207 -33.53 -11.45 10.08
C MET A 207 -33.72 -12.19 8.76
N GLN A 208 -32.65 -12.81 8.26
CA GLN A 208 -32.60 -13.46 6.95
C GLN A 208 -31.51 -14.53 6.94
N ASN A 209 -31.72 -15.61 6.17
CA ASN A 209 -30.75 -16.70 5.99
C ASN A 209 -30.20 -17.29 7.30
N GLY A 210 -31.02 -17.31 8.37
CA GLY A 210 -30.62 -17.81 9.68
C GLY A 210 -29.66 -16.89 10.45
N LEU A 211 -29.32 -15.72 9.92
CA LEU A 211 -28.47 -14.74 10.59
C LEU A 211 -29.27 -13.94 11.61
N THR A 212 -28.71 -13.82 12.81
CA THR A 212 -29.23 -12.87 13.80
C THR A 212 -28.76 -11.45 13.48
N LYS A 213 -29.58 -10.49 13.90
CA LYS A 213 -29.34 -9.05 13.71
C LYS A 213 -28.00 -8.59 14.29
N ASN A 214 -27.66 -9.03 15.50
CA ASN A 214 -26.39 -8.75 16.13
C ASN A 214 -25.52 -9.99 16.23
N TRP A 215 -24.20 -9.83 16.25
CA TRP A 215 -23.27 -10.95 16.42
C TRP A 215 -22.04 -10.51 17.20
N GLY A 216 -21.29 -11.46 17.74
CA GLY A 216 -20.02 -11.17 18.39
C GLY A 216 -19.14 -12.39 18.59
N ASN A 217 -17.85 -12.21 18.36
CA ASN A 217 -16.81 -13.16 18.67
C ASN A 217 -15.74 -12.56 19.58
N SER A 218 -15.20 -13.38 20.48
CA SER A 218 -13.86 -13.21 21.04
C SER A 218 -12.92 -14.29 20.51
N TYR A 219 -11.69 -13.90 20.20
CA TYR A 219 -10.67 -14.78 19.65
C TYR A 219 -9.64 -15.13 20.72
N GLN A 220 -9.36 -16.42 20.87
CA GLN A 220 -8.31 -16.94 21.73
C GLN A 220 -7.13 -17.31 20.85
N ILE A 221 -6.03 -16.57 20.99
CA ILE A 221 -4.81 -16.76 20.22
C ILE A 221 -3.69 -17.07 21.20
N ASP A 222 -3.07 -18.24 21.03
CA ASP A 222 -2.00 -18.67 21.92
C ASP A 222 -0.69 -17.89 21.68
N ARG A 223 0.34 -18.20 22.48
CA ARG A 223 1.65 -17.54 22.38
C ARG A 223 2.40 -17.83 21.08
N TRP A 224 1.99 -18.84 20.33
CA TRP A 224 2.58 -19.23 19.04
C TRP A 224 1.73 -18.74 17.87
N GLY A 225 0.69 -17.94 18.11
CA GLY A 225 -0.15 -17.37 17.07
C GLY A 225 -1.20 -18.34 16.51
N ASN A 226 -1.48 -19.47 17.16
CA ASN A 226 -2.59 -20.33 16.74
C ASN A 226 -3.92 -19.74 17.24
N VAL A 227 -4.92 -19.62 16.36
CA VAL A 227 -6.30 -19.37 16.76
C VAL A 227 -6.85 -20.64 17.40
N THR A 228 -6.88 -20.70 18.72
CA THR A 228 -7.33 -21.88 19.49
C THR A 228 -8.80 -21.80 19.87
N GLY A 229 -9.43 -20.64 19.72
CA GLY A 229 -10.84 -20.49 19.99
C GLY A 229 -11.49 -19.28 19.32
N LYS A 230 -12.73 -19.49 18.88
CA LYS A 230 -13.67 -18.44 18.47
C LYS A 230 -14.89 -18.62 19.34
N THR A 231 -15.08 -17.77 20.34
CA THR A 231 -16.21 -17.90 21.27
C THR A 231 -17.28 -16.92 20.86
N VAL A 232 -18.52 -17.39 20.77
CA VAL A 232 -19.68 -16.50 20.54
C VAL A 232 -19.90 -15.66 21.79
N THR A 233 -19.77 -14.34 21.67
CA THR A 233 -19.98 -13.39 22.77
C THR A 233 -21.33 -12.70 22.70
N LYS A 234 -22.01 -12.77 21.55
CA LYS A 234 -23.29 -12.11 21.32
C LYS A 234 -24.11 -12.82 20.26
N CYS A 235 -25.37 -13.14 20.61
CA CYS A 235 -26.39 -13.76 19.77
C CYS A 235 -25.94 -15.01 18.99
N SER A 236 -25.29 -14.83 17.84
CA SER A 236 -24.69 -15.89 17.02
C SER A 236 -23.35 -15.42 16.49
N ALA A 237 -22.39 -16.32 16.28
CA ALA A 237 -21.18 -16.07 15.51
C ALA A 237 -20.49 -17.40 15.15
N GLU A 238 -19.30 -17.36 14.55
CA GLU A 238 -18.50 -18.59 14.37
C GLU A 238 -18.09 -19.19 15.71
N ASN A 239 -17.87 -20.52 15.73
CA ASN A 239 -17.39 -21.21 16.91
C ASN A 239 -16.18 -22.10 16.59
N LEU A 240 -15.17 -22.06 17.45
CA LEU A 240 -14.01 -22.94 17.41
C LEU A 240 -13.55 -23.17 18.84
N THR A 241 -13.19 -24.40 19.18
CA THR A 241 -12.51 -24.74 20.43
C THR A 241 -11.53 -25.86 20.14
N ALA A 242 -10.28 -25.48 19.84
CA ALA A 242 -9.31 -26.42 19.33
C ALA A 242 -7.88 -26.01 19.76
N ALA A 243 -7.32 -26.72 20.73
CA ALA A 243 -5.93 -26.52 21.13
C ALA A 243 -4.98 -26.96 20.02
N SER A 244 -3.80 -26.35 19.94
CA SER A 244 -2.72 -26.76 19.02
C SER A 244 -1.62 -27.55 19.75
N ASN A 245 -0.93 -28.43 19.03
CA ASN A 245 0.26 -29.13 19.52
C ASN A 245 1.55 -28.30 19.32
N ASN A 246 2.69 -28.87 19.68
CA ASN A 246 4.01 -28.25 19.52
C ASN A 246 4.50 -28.11 18.06
N LYS A 247 3.74 -28.61 17.09
CA LYS A 247 3.95 -28.41 15.65
C LYS A 247 2.97 -27.38 15.06
N ASN A 248 2.28 -26.61 15.91
CA ASN A 248 1.21 -25.67 15.51
C ASN A 248 0.07 -26.35 14.73
N GLN A 249 -0.18 -27.64 14.97
CA GLN A 249 -1.28 -28.39 14.36
C GLN A 249 -2.45 -28.50 15.33
N ILE A 250 -3.68 -28.40 14.83
CA ILE A 250 -4.88 -28.56 15.66
C ILE A 250 -4.98 -29.99 16.21
N ASN A 251 -5.17 -30.11 17.53
CA ASN A 251 -5.33 -31.40 18.20
C ASN A 251 -6.59 -32.12 17.76
N GLY A 252 -6.47 -33.44 17.55
CA GLY A 252 -7.58 -34.29 17.11
C GLY A 252 -7.87 -34.23 15.62
N TYR A 253 -7.12 -33.45 14.84
CA TYR A 253 -7.16 -33.46 13.37
C TYR A 253 -6.02 -34.32 12.82
N CYS A 254 -6.19 -34.80 11.59
CA CYS A 254 -5.22 -35.68 10.94
C CYS A 254 -4.28 -34.89 10.04
N TYR A 255 -2.97 -35.11 10.15
CA TYR A 255 -1.95 -34.45 9.33
C TYR A 255 -0.98 -35.47 8.76
N ASP A 256 -0.41 -35.18 7.59
CA ASP A 256 0.73 -35.94 7.06
C ASP A 256 2.07 -35.50 7.68
N ALA A 257 3.16 -36.09 7.21
CA ALA A 257 4.52 -35.78 7.66
C ALA A 257 5.02 -34.39 7.22
N ALA A 258 4.50 -33.85 6.11
CA ALA A 258 4.81 -32.51 5.63
C ALA A 258 4.02 -31.42 6.38
N GLY A 259 2.99 -31.81 7.13
CA GLY A 259 2.14 -30.91 7.89
C GLY A 259 0.89 -30.48 7.13
N ASN A 260 0.51 -31.16 6.05
CA ASN A 260 -0.77 -30.92 5.39
C ASN A 260 -1.90 -31.54 6.22
N LEU A 261 -2.97 -30.79 6.43
CA LEU A 261 -4.19 -31.30 7.07
C LEU A 261 -4.82 -32.35 6.14
N LEU A 262 -4.92 -33.60 6.55
CA LEU A 262 -5.58 -34.65 5.78
C LEU A 262 -7.10 -34.68 6.00
N GLY A 263 -7.59 -34.00 7.03
CA GLY A 263 -9.00 -33.76 7.26
C GLY A 263 -9.26 -33.24 8.67
N PRO A 264 -10.38 -32.51 8.90
CA PRO A 264 -10.74 -31.94 10.20
C PRO A 264 -11.31 -32.99 11.17
N THR A 265 -10.76 -34.21 11.14
CA THR A 265 -11.13 -35.34 12.00
C THR A 265 -9.88 -36.14 12.37
N ALA A 266 -9.96 -36.97 13.40
CA ALA A 266 -8.82 -37.75 13.86
C ALA A 266 -8.41 -38.81 12.82
N CYS A 267 -7.10 -39.08 12.73
CA CYS A 267 -6.60 -40.17 11.89
C CYS A 267 -7.22 -41.52 12.31
N PRO A 268 -7.48 -42.45 11.36
CA PRO A 268 -7.04 -42.43 9.96
C PRO A 268 -8.07 -41.82 8.98
N ASN A 269 -9.09 -41.10 9.45
CA ASN A 269 -10.11 -40.52 8.58
C ASN A 269 -9.53 -39.33 7.81
N THR A 270 -9.34 -39.50 6.51
CA THR A 270 -8.76 -38.49 5.62
C THR A 270 -9.76 -38.13 4.52
N THR A 271 -9.90 -36.84 4.26
CA THR A 271 -10.79 -36.26 3.26
C THR A 271 -10.06 -35.42 2.24
N TYR A 272 -8.83 -34.97 2.54
CA TYR A 272 -8.02 -34.11 1.70
C TYR A 272 -6.85 -34.90 1.11
N SER A 273 -6.60 -34.72 -0.18
CA SER A 273 -5.45 -35.27 -0.90
C SER A 273 -4.59 -34.15 -1.47
N TYR A 274 -3.28 -34.41 -1.57
CA TYR A 274 -2.29 -33.42 -1.99
C TYR A 274 -1.35 -33.98 -3.04
N ASP A 275 -0.77 -33.10 -3.86
CA ASP A 275 0.39 -33.42 -4.69
C ASP A 275 1.72 -33.24 -3.93
N ALA A 276 2.83 -33.53 -4.61
CA ALA A 276 4.17 -33.42 -4.04
C ALA A 276 4.61 -31.97 -3.76
N GLU A 277 3.86 -30.97 -4.25
CA GLU A 277 4.09 -29.54 -4.01
C GLU A 277 3.15 -28.99 -2.92
N ASN A 278 2.53 -29.89 -2.13
CA ASN A 278 1.59 -29.57 -1.03
C ASN A 278 0.33 -28.81 -1.48
N ARG A 279 -0.08 -28.92 -2.74
CA ARG A 279 -1.34 -28.34 -3.22
C ARG A 279 -2.49 -29.32 -3.06
N LEU A 280 -3.65 -28.83 -2.62
CA LEU A 280 -4.85 -29.67 -2.46
C LEU A 280 -5.31 -30.19 -3.84
N THR A 281 -5.27 -31.51 -4.06
CA THR A 281 -5.68 -32.16 -5.31
C THR A 281 -7.09 -32.73 -5.28
N GLY A 282 -7.69 -32.89 -4.10
CA GLY A 282 -9.08 -33.33 -4.02
C GLY A 282 -9.63 -33.43 -2.62
N THR A 283 -10.94 -33.16 -2.52
CA THR A 283 -11.76 -33.21 -1.32
C THR A 283 -13.23 -33.34 -1.68
N ALA A 284 -14.07 -33.91 -0.81
CA ALA A 284 -15.53 -33.97 -0.99
C ALA A 284 -16.00 -34.51 -2.36
N GLY A 285 -15.23 -35.43 -2.97
CA GLY A 285 -15.51 -35.98 -4.31
C GLY A 285 -15.11 -35.08 -5.49
N TRP A 286 -14.51 -33.93 -5.22
CA TRP A 286 -13.95 -33.02 -6.21
C TRP A 286 -12.43 -33.20 -6.34
N THR A 287 -11.93 -32.93 -7.53
CA THR A 287 -10.51 -32.95 -7.88
C THR A 287 -10.09 -31.63 -8.49
N TYR A 288 -8.86 -31.22 -8.20
CA TYR A 288 -8.26 -29.97 -8.65
C TYR A 288 -7.02 -30.25 -9.48
N THR A 289 -6.80 -29.45 -10.53
CA THR A 289 -5.62 -29.53 -11.40
C THR A 289 -4.97 -28.17 -11.50
N TYR A 290 -3.65 -28.13 -11.41
CA TYR A 290 -2.83 -26.93 -11.42
C TYR A 290 -1.92 -26.90 -12.65
N ASP A 291 -1.55 -25.70 -13.09
CA ASP A 291 -0.48 -25.52 -14.07
C ASP A 291 0.91 -25.54 -13.40
N GLY A 292 1.98 -25.44 -14.21
CA GLY A 292 3.35 -25.46 -13.72
C GLY A 292 3.73 -24.26 -12.84
N ASP A 293 2.93 -23.20 -12.85
CA ASP A 293 3.10 -22.02 -11.99
C ASP A 293 2.28 -22.16 -10.69
N GLY A 294 1.61 -23.30 -10.47
CA GLY A 294 0.80 -23.58 -9.30
C GLY A 294 -0.59 -22.96 -9.31
N LYS A 295 -1.04 -22.36 -10.43
CA LYS A 295 -2.40 -21.83 -10.51
C LYS A 295 -3.40 -22.93 -10.83
N ARG A 296 -4.54 -22.93 -10.12
CA ARG A 296 -5.63 -23.85 -10.43
C ARG A 296 -6.18 -23.56 -11.82
N VAL A 297 -6.20 -24.59 -12.67
CA VAL A 297 -6.70 -24.52 -14.06
C VAL A 297 -7.97 -25.35 -14.28
N LYS A 298 -8.30 -26.26 -13.37
CA LYS A 298 -9.51 -27.07 -13.43
C LYS A 298 -9.97 -27.51 -12.04
N LYS A 299 -11.29 -27.53 -11.83
CA LYS A 299 -11.94 -28.32 -10.76
C LYS A 299 -13.07 -29.18 -11.33
N THR A 300 -13.24 -30.40 -10.82
CA THR A 300 -14.30 -31.30 -11.29
C THR A 300 -14.63 -32.43 -10.32
N ASN A 301 -15.89 -32.87 -10.32
CA ASN A 301 -16.34 -34.12 -9.71
C ASN A 301 -16.57 -35.26 -10.72
N GLY A 302 -16.06 -35.10 -11.96
CA GLY A 302 -16.22 -36.05 -13.06
C GLY A 302 -17.42 -35.79 -13.98
N SER A 303 -18.49 -35.16 -13.50
CA SER A 303 -19.67 -34.81 -14.31
C SER A 303 -19.85 -33.30 -14.51
N ALA A 304 -19.54 -32.51 -13.48
CA ALA A 304 -19.56 -31.06 -13.49
C ALA A 304 -18.18 -30.50 -13.13
N GLY A 305 -17.94 -29.24 -13.47
CA GLY A 305 -16.70 -28.56 -13.15
C GLY A 305 -16.43 -27.33 -13.99
N THR A 306 -15.33 -26.68 -13.66
CA THR A 306 -14.91 -25.40 -14.19
C THR A 306 -13.48 -25.51 -14.71
N LEU A 307 -13.23 -24.91 -15.87
CA LEU A 307 -11.90 -24.64 -16.42
C LEU A 307 -11.59 -23.16 -16.22
N TYR A 308 -10.43 -22.87 -15.64
CA TYR A 308 -10.00 -21.50 -15.31
C TYR A 308 -8.97 -20.99 -16.31
N PHE A 309 -9.21 -19.81 -16.85
CA PHE A 309 -8.31 -19.12 -17.76
C PHE A 309 -7.75 -17.88 -17.08
N ASN A 310 -6.47 -17.97 -16.71
CA ASN A 310 -5.81 -16.93 -15.93
C ASN A 310 -5.34 -15.77 -16.79
N GLY A 311 -5.39 -14.58 -16.18
CA GLY A 311 -4.88 -13.35 -16.77
C GLY A 311 -3.39 -13.13 -16.47
N THR A 312 -2.95 -11.88 -16.55
CA THR A 312 -1.68 -11.43 -15.95
C THR A 312 -1.75 -11.35 -14.43
N GLY A 313 -2.96 -11.32 -13.86
CA GLY A 313 -3.20 -11.33 -12.42
C GLY A 313 -3.20 -12.74 -11.83
N SER A 314 -3.47 -12.78 -10.53
CA SER A 314 -3.49 -13.99 -9.72
C SER A 314 -4.82 -14.76 -9.92
N ASP A 315 -5.93 -14.02 -9.99
CA ASP A 315 -7.27 -14.53 -10.26
C ASP A 315 -7.54 -14.84 -11.76
N PRO A 316 -8.48 -15.76 -12.07
CA PRO A 316 -8.89 -16.04 -13.44
C PRO A 316 -9.67 -14.88 -14.07
N VAL A 317 -9.43 -14.67 -15.37
CA VAL A 317 -10.19 -13.68 -16.17
C VAL A 317 -11.40 -14.31 -16.84
N ALA A 318 -11.46 -15.63 -16.98
CA ALA A 318 -12.63 -16.31 -17.52
C ALA A 318 -12.76 -17.74 -16.99
N GLU A 319 -14.00 -18.20 -16.95
CA GLU A 319 -14.39 -19.55 -16.56
C GLU A 319 -15.18 -20.22 -17.68
N ASN A 320 -14.90 -21.51 -17.90
CA ASN A 320 -15.56 -22.32 -18.91
C ASN A 320 -16.05 -23.65 -18.32
N SER A 321 -17.04 -24.25 -18.96
CA SER A 321 -17.43 -25.63 -18.66
C SER A 321 -16.33 -26.62 -19.05
N LEU A 322 -16.42 -27.85 -18.54
CA LEU A 322 -15.51 -28.94 -18.91
C LEU A 322 -15.53 -29.29 -20.42
N SER A 323 -16.63 -28.98 -21.12
CA SER A 323 -16.76 -29.14 -22.57
C SER A 323 -16.27 -27.93 -23.38
N GLY A 324 -15.75 -26.90 -22.71
CA GLY A 324 -15.25 -25.68 -23.34
C GLY A 324 -16.34 -24.66 -23.68
N GLY A 325 -17.55 -24.76 -23.13
CA GLY A 325 -18.55 -23.70 -23.20
C GLY A 325 -18.11 -22.47 -22.39
N ASN A 326 -18.34 -21.26 -22.91
CA ASN A 326 -18.01 -20.03 -22.18
C ASN A 326 -19.05 -19.77 -21.09
N LEU A 327 -18.62 -19.63 -19.83
CA LEU A 327 -19.51 -19.33 -18.71
C LEU A 327 -19.43 -17.85 -18.37
N GLU A 328 -18.29 -17.42 -17.81
CA GLU A 328 -18.15 -16.11 -17.17
C GLU A 328 -16.85 -15.43 -17.60
N GLU A 329 -16.90 -14.11 -17.70
CA GLU A 329 -15.77 -13.23 -17.99
C GLU A 329 -15.66 -12.16 -16.90
N TYR A 330 -14.51 -12.07 -16.25
CA TYR A 330 -14.27 -11.17 -15.13
C TYR A 330 -13.48 -9.94 -15.56
N ILE A 331 -14.00 -8.76 -15.27
CA ILE A 331 -13.36 -7.48 -15.58
C ILE A 331 -12.68 -6.98 -14.31
N PHE A 332 -11.38 -6.75 -14.43
CA PHE A 332 -10.56 -6.20 -13.37
C PHE A 332 -10.21 -4.75 -13.67
N PHE A 333 -10.23 -3.91 -12.64
CA PHE A 333 -9.82 -2.52 -12.74
C PHE A 333 -9.06 -2.14 -11.47
N ASN A 334 -7.87 -1.54 -11.63
CA ASN A 334 -7.00 -1.18 -10.51
C ASN A 334 -6.75 -2.35 -9.52
N GLY A 335 -6.49 -3.55 -10.07
CA GLY A 335 -6.24 -4.75 -9.28
C GLY A 335 -7.46 -5.37 -8.58
N LYS A 336 -8.68 -4.87 -8.80
CA LYS A 336 -9.92 -5.38 -8.19
C LYS A 336 -10.90 -5.89 -9.25
N ARG A 337 -11.61 -6.98 -8.96
CA ARG A 337 -12.77 -7.43 -9.76
C ARG A 337 -13.86 -6.38 -9.64
N VAL A 338 -14.24 -5.76 -10.75
CA VAL A 338 -15.28 -4.71 -10.78
C VAL A 338 -16.55 -5.14 -11.50
N ALA A 339 -16.46 -6.15 -12.37
CA ALA A 339 -17.63 -6.73 -13.00
C ALA A 339 -17.43 -8.19 -13.39
N ARG A 340 -18.54 -8.92 -13.51
CA ARG A 340 -18.64 -10.21 -14.19
C ARG A 340 -19.60 -10.06 -15.36
N ARG A 341 -19.29 -10.70 -16.48
CA ARG A 341 -20.22 -10.91 -17.58
C ARG A 341 -20.51 -12.39 -17.73
N ASP A 342 -21.78 -12.74 -17.64
CA ASP A 342 -22.26 -14.08 -17.97
C ASP A 342 -22.38 -14.14 -19.49
N VAL A 343 -21.56 -15.00 -20.09
CA VAL A 343 -21.45 -15.07 -21.56
C VAL A 343 -22.76 -15.55 -22.16
N THR A 344 -23.39 -16.52 -21.50
CA THR A 344 -24.76 -16.94 -21.81
C THR A 344 -25.73 -15.86 -21.35
N GLY A 345 -26.59 -15.38 -22.25
CA GLY A 345 -27.54 -14.29 -21.94
C GLY A 345 -26.93 -12.88 -21.95
N SER A 346 -25.60 -12.73 -21.98
CA SER A 346 -24.91 -11.44 -21.98
C SER A 346 -25.26 -10.53 -20.79
N VAL A 347 -25.45 -11.13 -19.61
CA VAL A 347 -25.80 -10.42 -18.38
C VAL A 347 -24.52 -9.86 -17.74
N VAL A 348 -24.60 -8.66 -17.16
CA VAL A 348 -23.47 -8.01 -16.47
C VAL A 348 -23.84 -7.76 -15.01
N HIS A 349 -22.88 -8.05 -14.14
CA HIS A 349 -22.99 -7.87 -12.70
C HIS A 349 -21.82 -7.01 -12.22
N TYR A 350 -22.08 -6.03 -11.36
CA TYR A 350 -21.07 -5.12 -10.82
C TYR A 350 -20.72 -5.48 -9.38
N TYR A 351 -19.42 -5.52 -9.09
CA TYR A 351 -18.86 -5.95 -7.82
C TYR A 351 -18.43 -4.74 -7.00
N PHE A 352 -18.82 -4.70 -5.73
CA PHE A 352 -18.39 -3.72 -4.75
C PHE A 352 -17.78 -4.44 -3.55
N SER A 353 -16.54 -4.10 -3.25
CA SER A 353 -15.75 -4.75 -2.21
C SER A 353 -15.47 -3.81 -1.04
N ASP A 354 -15.27 -4.41 0.13
CA ASP A 354 -14.71 -3.72 1.28
C ASP A 354 -13.24 -3.31 1.06
N HIS A 355 -12.65 -2.66 2.07
CA HIS A 355 -11.24 -2.29 2.11
C HIS A 355 -10.26 -3.46 1.88
N LEU A 356 -10.56 -4.67 2.35
CA LEU A 356 -9.73 -5.86 2.14
C LEU A 356 -9.85 -6.37 0.69
N GLY A 357 -10.98 -6.10 0.04
CA GLY A 357 -11.33 -6.65 -1.27
C GLY A 357 -12.35 -7.76 -1.24
N SER A 358 -12.93 -8.07 -0.08
CA SER A 358 -14.00 -9.06 0.01
C SER A 358 -15.23 -8.54 -0.73
N THR A 359 -15.86 -9.39 -1.54
CA THR A 359 -17.07 -9.00 -2.27
C THR A 359 -18.21 -8.79 -1.28
N SER A 360 -18.59 -7.54 -1.05
CA SER A 360 -19.68 -7.19 -0.14
C SER A 360 -21.03 -7.13 -0.85
N VAL A 361 -21.05 -6.63 -2.08
CA VAL A 361 -22.28 -6.49 -2.88
C VAL A 361 -21.99 -6.83 -4.34
N VAL A 362 -22.88 -7.62 -4.93
CA VAL A 362 -23.02 -7.77 -6.38
C VAL A 362 -24.36 -7.18 -6.79
N ALA A 363 -24.34 -6.24 -7.74
CA ALA A 363 -25.55 -5.60 -8.26
C ALA A 363 -25.73 -5.88 -9.74
N ASN A 364 -26.98 -5.82 -10.20
CA ASN A 364 -27.31 -6.00 -11.60
C ASN A 364 -26.75 -4.89 -12.50
N ALA A 365 -26.83 -5.07 -13.82
CA ALA A 365 -26.26 -4.16 -14.81
C ALA A 365 -26.71 -2.69 -14.72
N THR A 366 -27.86 -2.42 -14.11
CA THR A 366 -28.41 -1.06 -13.93
C THR A 366 -28.19 -0.49 -12.53
N GLY A 367 -27.71 -1.29 -11.58
CA GLY A 367 -27.64 -0.92 -10.16
C GLY A 367 -29.02 -0.72 -9.54
N ALA A 368 -30.05 -1.36 -10.09
CA ALA A 368 -31.43 -1.29 -9.56
C ALA A 368 -31.70 -2.37 -8.50
N ALA A 369 -30.95 -3.47 -8.52
CA ALA A 369 -31.09 -4.58 -7.58
C ALA A 369 -29.73 -5.06 -7.08
N ILE A 370 -29.69 -5.41 -5.79
CA ILE A 370 -28.61 -6.17 -5.16
C ILE A 370 -28.96 -7.66 -5.33
N GLU A 371 -28.07 -8.41 -5.96
CA GLU A 371 -28.28 -9.81 -6.31
C GLU A 371 -27.48 -10.76 -5.39
N ASP A 372 -26.31 -10.34 -4.92
CA ASP A 372 -25.55 -11.03 -3.84
C ASP A 372 -25.11 -9.99 -2.82
N GLU A 373 -25.18 -10.36 -1.56
CA GLU A 373 -24.68 -9.54 -0.47
C GLU A 373 -24.20 -10.37 0.70
N SER A 374 -22.98 -10.09 1.14
CA SER A 374 -22.36 -10.76 2.27
C SER A 374 -21.53 -9.80 3.12
N ASP A 375 -21.62 -9.97 4.43
CA ASP A 375 -20.60 -9.49 5.36
C ASP A 375 -19.68 -10.66 5.74
N TYR A 376 -18.53 -10.38 6.34
CA TYR A 376 -17.57 -11.41 6.74
C TYR A 376 -17.18 -11.25 8.22
N TYR A 377 -17.08 -12.37 8.93
CA TYR A 377 -16.33 -12.43 10.18
C TYR A 377 -14.85 -12.13 9.91
N PRO A 378 -14.07 -11.65 10.90
CA PRO A 378 -12.66 -11.30 10.72
C PRO A 378 -11.82 -12.31 9.95
N PHE A 379 -11.99 -13.62 10.21
CA PHE A 379 -11.25 -14.68 9.54
C PHE A 379 -11.92 -15.20 8.26
N GLY A 380 -12.87 -14.46 7.68
CA GLY A 380 -13.43 -14.73 6.36
C GLY A 380 -14.69 -15.60 6.33
N GLY A 381 -15.18 -16.06 7.48
CA GLY A 381 -16.47 -16.75 7.55
C GLY A 381 -17.59 -15.86 7.03
N GLU A 382 -18.44 -16.37 6.15
CA GLU A 382 -19.46 -15.58 5.47
C GLU A 382 -20.73 -15.41 6.30
N ARG A 383 -21.27 -14.20 6.28
CA ARG A 383 -22.62 -13.86 6.71
C ARG A 383 -23.43 -13.44 5.49
N ALA A 384 -23.95 -14.44 4.77
CA ALA A 384 -24.68 -14.26 3.53
C ALA A 384 -26.08 -13.67 3.77
N ILE A 385 -26.31 -12.44 3.34
CA ILE A 385 -27.55 -11.69 3.52
C ILE A 385 -28.48 -11.90 2.32
N THR A 386 -27.97 -11.74 1.10
CA THR A 386 -28.71 -11.97 -0.15
C THR A 386 -27.89 -12.91 -1.03
N THR A 387 -28.53 -13.92 -1.64
CA THR A 387 -27.85 -14.97 -2.41
C THR A 387 -28.60 -15.30 -3.70
N ALA A 388 -29.10 -14.28 -4.40
CA ALA A 388 -29.82 -14.45 -5.66
C ALA A 388 -28.88 -14.63 -6.87
N ASP A 389 -27.59 -14.30 -6.72
CA ASP A 389 -26.54 -14.54 -7.70
C ASP A 389 -25.55 -15.63 -7.21
N PRO A 390 -25.13 -16.59 -8.06
CA PRO A 390 -24.19 -17.65 -7.69
C PRO A 390 -22.72 -17.17 -7.70
N ASN A 391 -22.43 -16.04 -7.04
CA ASN A 391 -21.08 -15.53 -6.91
C ASN A 391 -20.21 -16.49 -6.08
N ASN A 392 -19.05 -16.91 -6.61
CA ASN A 392 -18.09 -17.76 -5.91
C ASN A 392 -16.92 -16.97 -5.29
N TYR A 393 -16.75 -15.70 -5.67
CA TYR A 393 -15.62 -14.88 -5.22
C TYR A 393 -16.02 -14.06 -4.00
N LYS A 394 -15.59 -14.52 -2.83
CA LYS A 394 -16.11 -14.10 -1.53
C LYS A 394 -15.06 -13.31 -0.74
N PHE A 395 -14.43 -13.95 0.24
CA PHE A 395 -13.48 -13.31 1.17
C PHE A 395 -12.23 -12.85 0.43
N ILE A 396 -11.87 -11.57 0.61
CA ILE A 396 -10.81 -10.84 -0.11
C ILE A 396 -10.81 -11.00 -1.64
N GLY A 397 -11.92 -11.45 -2.22
CA GLY A 397 -12.07 -11.72 -3.64
C GLY A 397 -11.58 -13.09 -4.11
N LYS A 398 -11.22 -14.01 -3.19
CA LYS A 398 -10.85 -15.40 -3.51
C LYS A 398 -12.06 -16.29 -3.71
N GLU A 399 -11.87 -17.34 -4.51
CA GLU A 399 -12.92 -18.31 -4.82
C GLU A 399 -13.16 -19.23 -3.63
N ARG A 400 -14.39 -19.27 -3.13
CA ARG A 400 -14.83 -20.23 -2.13
C ARG A 400 -15.40 -21.47 -2.79
N ASP A 401 -14.78 -22.61 -2.53
CA ASP A 401 -15.24 -23.90 -3.04
C ASP A 401 -16.42 -24.40 -2.20
N ALA A 402 -17.63 -24.35 -2.78
CA ALA A 402 -18.86 -24.74 -2.10
C ALA A 402 -18.84 -26.19 -1.56
N GLU A 403 -18.07 -27.08 -2.20
CA GLU A 403 -17.93 -28.48 -1.78
C GLU A 403 -17.14 -28.67 -0.47
N SER A 404 -16.29 -27.71 -0.10
CA SER A 404 -15.37 -27.85 1.03
C SER A 404 -15.45 -26.69 2.03
N GLY A 405 -15.97 -25.54 1.62
CA GLY A 405 -15.93 -24.30 2.38
C GLY A 405 -14.56 -23.62 2.37
N LEU A 406 -13.56 -24.19 1.68
CA LEU A 406 -12.21 -23.62 1.61
C LEU A 406 -12.14 -22.50 0.56
N ASP A 407 -11.33 -21.49 0.86
CA ASP A 407 -10.99 -20.45 -0.11
C ASP A 407 -9.69 -20.82 -0.84
N ASN A 408 -9.69 -20.73 -2.17
CA ASN A 408 -8.51 -20.94 -3.00
C ASN A 408 -7.65 -19.68 -3.06
N PHE A 409 -6.55 -19.66 -2.30
CA PHE A 409 -5.58 -18.58 -2.27
C PHE A 409 -4.42 -18.81 -3.26
N GLU A 410 -4.59 -19.67 -4.26
CA GLU A 410 -3.55 -20.09 -5.21
C GLU A 410 -2.53 -21.04 -4.59
N ALA A 411 -1.56 -20.54 -3.82
CA ALA A 411 -0.51 -21.39 -3.26
C ALA A 411 -1.04 -22.36 -2.18
N ARG A 412 -2.06 -21.94 -1.44
CA ARG A 412 -2.64 -22.70 -0.32
C ARG A 412 -4.16 -22.60 -0.31
N SER A 413 -4.81 -23.57 0.32
CA SER A 413 -6.23 -23.51 0.63
C SER A 413 -6.45 -23.00 2.05
N TYR A 414 -7.38 -22.07 2.20
CA TYR A 414 -7.65 -21.38 3.47
C TYR A 414 -8.98 -21.87 4.08
N ALA A 415 -8.94 -22.21 5.37
CA ALA A 415 -10.09 -22.65 6.15
C ALA A 415 -10.55 -21.52 7.05
N SER A 416 -11.58 -20.78 6.62
CA SER A 416 -12.07 -19.61 7.35
C SER A 416 -12.62 -19.96 8.73
N ASP A 417 -13.26 -21.12 8.86
CA ASP A 417 -13.80 -21.66 10.12
C ASP A 417 -12.70 -21.90 11.18
N MET A 418 -11.53 -22.36 10.75
CA MET A 418 -10.33 -22.53 11.57
C MET A 418 -9.52 -21.22 11.73
N GLY A 419 -9.65 -20.29 10.80
CA GLY A 419 -8.87 -19.04 10.75
C GLY A 419 -7.40 -19.25 10.33
N ARG A 420 -7.13 -20.21 9.46
CA ARG A 420 -5.78 -20.58 9.02
C ARG A 420 -5.73 -21.34 7.70
N PHE A 421 -4.54 -21.42 7.11
CA PHE A 421 -4.27 -22.33 5.99
C PHE A 421 -4.25 -23.79 6.44
N ILE A 422 -4.63 -24.70 5.54
CA ILE A 422 -4.67 -26.15 5.80
C ILE A 422 -3.32 -26.84 5.52
N THR A 423 -2.38 -26.12 4.92
CA THR A 423 -1.00 -26.53 4.68
C THR A 423 -0.05 -25.51 5.28
N ALA A 424 1.14 -25.97 5.66
CA ALA A 424 2.19 -25.06 6.13
C ALA A 424 2.74 -24.24 4.95
N ASP A 425 3.10 -22.99 5.22
CA ASP A 425 3.92 -22.19 4.31
C ASP A 425 5.30 -22.82 4.07
N ASP A 426 5.99 -22.38 3.01
CA ASP A 426 7.37 -22.78 2.74
C ASP A 426 8.39 -22.13 3.69
N GLY A 427 7.94 -21.14 4.48
CA GLY A 427 8.73 -20.45 5.50
C GLY A 427 9.70 -19.41 4.94
N SER A 428 9.55 -19.03 3.67
CA SER A 428 10.33 -17.96 3.02
C SER A 428 10.15 -16.60 3.71
N ASP A 429 9.00 -16.35 4.35
CA ASP A 429 8.63 -15.11 5.01
C ASP A 429 8.95 -15.07 6.53
N VAL A 430 9.67 -16.09 7.04
CA VAL A 430 9.99 -16.18 8.48
C VAL A 430 11.05 -15.14 8.86
N ASP A 431 10.70 -14.26 9.79
CA ASP A 431 11.57 -13.21 10.32
C ASP A 431 11.82 -13.39 11.84
N PRO A 432 13.07 -13.55 12.29
CA PRO A 432 13.40 -13.61 13.71
C PRO A 432 12.97 -12.37 14.53
N ARG A 433 12.74 -11.22 13.88
CA ARG A 433 12.25 -9.98 14.51
C ARG A 433 10.74 -9.95 14.67
N ASP A 434 10.01 -10.79 13.94
CA ASP A 434 8.57 -11.02 14.08
C ASP A 434 8.32 -12.47 14.49
N PRO A 435 8.37 -12.82 15.79
CA PRO A 435 8.16 -14.20 16.23
C PRO A 435 6.82 -14.83 15.80
N GLN A 436 5.82 -14.01 15.43
CA GLN A 436 4.55 -14.52 14.90
C GLN A 436 4.70 -15.13 13.49
N SER A 437 5.77 -14.82 12.77
CA SER A 437 6.07 -15.39 11.45
C SER A 437 6.42 -16.87 11.49
N TRP A 438 6.81 -17.38 12.65
CA TRP A 438 7.21 -18.77 12.81
C TRP A 438 6.02 -19.73 12.76
N ASN A 439 4.80 -19.21 12.80
CA ASN A 439 3.60 -20.01 12.58
C ASN A 439 3.22 -20.05 11.11
N LEU A 440 3.68 -21.10 10.44
CA LEU A 440 3.50 -21.30 8.99
C LEU A 440 2.04 -21.59 8.56
N TYR A 441 1.10 -21.70 9.50
CA TYR A 441 -0.33 -21.85 9.19
C TYR A 441 -1.14 -20.58 9.41
N ALA A 442 -0.63 -19.64 10.21
CA ALA A 442 -1.39 -18.49 10.67
C ALA A 442 -1.73 -17.55 9.52
N TYR A 443 -2.98 -17.06 9.49
CA TYR A 443 -3.41 -16.09 8.50
C TYR A 443 -3.01 -14.67 8.94
N VAL A 444 -2.17 -14.02 8.14
CA VAL A 444 -1.80 -12.59 8.22
C VAL A 444 -1.49 -12.07 9.63
N ARG A 445 -0.73 -12.86 10.40
CA ARG A 445 -0.33 -12.58 11.80
C ARG A 445 -1.52 -12.32 12.74
N ASN A 446 -2.66 -12.95 12.45
CA ASN A 446 -3.91 -12.80 13.18
C ASN A 446 -4.45 -11.35 13.24
N ASN A 447 -4.14 -10.52 12.24
CA ASN A 447 -4.75 -9.20 12.06
C ASN A 447 -5.49 -9.12 10.70
N PRO A 448 -6.56 -9.91 10.52
CA PRO A 448 -7.21 -10.07 9.21
C PRO A 448 -8.12 -8.90 8.83
N ILE A 449 -8.31 -7.93 9.72
CA ILE A 449 -9.03 -6.69 9.43
C ILE A 449 -8.09 -5.64 8.82
N ARG A 450 -6.78 -5.72 9.08
CA ARG A 450 -5.81 -4.78 8.50
C ARG A 450 -5.06 -5.37 7.30
N ASN A 451 -4.78 -6.66 7.34
CA ASN A 451 -3.87 -7.34 6.43
C ASN A 451 -4.59 -8.37 5.55
N ILE A 452 -4.02 -8.64 4.38
CA ILE A 452 -4.48 -9.64 3.42
C ILE A 452 -3.33 -10.54 2.99
N ASP A 453 -3.66 -11.75 2.53
CA ASP A 453 -2.75 -12.62 1.79
C ASP A 453 -3.26 -12.78 0.34
N PRO A 454 -2.71 -12.06 -0.65
CA PRO A 454 -3.18 -12.12 -2.02
C PRO A 454 -2.83 -13.43 -2.76
N THR A 455 -1.81 -14.15 -2.33
CA THR A 455 -1.20 -15.28 -3.07
C THR A 455 -1.14 -16.58 -2.28
N GLY A 456 -1.59 -16.56 -1.02
CA GLY A 456 -1.41 -17.66 -0.10
C GLY A 456 0.04 -17.84 0.35
N ARG A 457 0.89 -16.80 0.24
CA ARG A 457 2.31 -16.80 0.67
C ARG A 457 2.74 -15.50 1.33
N ALA A 458 1.85 -14.53 1.45
CA ALA A 458 2.21 -13.17 1.76
C ALA A 458 1.38 -12.58 2.92
N CYS A 459 1.96 -11.60 3.58
CA CYS A 459 1.25 -10.75 4.54
C CYS A 459 1.42 -9.32 4.06
N VAL A 460 0.36 -8.73 3.50
CA VAL A 460 0.39 -7.37 2.94
C VAL A 460 -0.65 -6.50 3.63
N GLN A 461 -0.31 -5.24 3.87
CA GLN A 461 -1.27 -4.27 4.42
C GLN A 461 -2.22 -3.76 3.33
N THR A 462 -3.42 -3.36 3.72
CA THR A 462 -4.45 -2.89 2.77
C THR A 462 -4.24 -1.46 2.25
N THR A 463 -3.00 -1.02 2.01
CA THR A 463 -2.80 0.31 1.43
C THR A 463 -3.16 0.29 -0.06
N ASP A 464 -3.96 1.28 -0.49
CA ASP A 464 -4.43 1.34 -1.89
C ASP A 464 -3.29 1.56 -2.89
N GLU A 465 -2.10 2.01 -2.47
CA GLU A 465 -0.91 2.12 -3.34
C GLU A 465 -0.35 0.75 -3.77
N GLU A 466 -0.26 -0.22 -2.84
CA GLU A 466 0.24 -1.57 -3.12
C GLU A 466 -0.71 -2.33 -4.06
N ARG A 467 -2.03 -2.10 -3.89
CA ARG A 467 -3.06 -2.60 -4.82
C ARG A 467 -3.09 -1.89 -6.17
N ALA A 468 -2.89 -0.58 -6.21
CA ALA A 468 -2.98 0.22 -7.45
C ALA A 468 -1.81 -0.03 -8.41
N LEU A 469 -0.67 -0.49 -7.91
CA LEU A 469 0.51 -0.74 -8.74
C LEU A 469 0.59 -2.16 -9.28
N GLY A 470 -0.28 -3.09 -8.85
CA GLY A 470 -0.20 -4.50 -9.26
C GLY A 470 1.16 -5.14 -8.99
N LYS A 471 1.96 -4.52 -8.12
CA LYS A 471 3.28 -4.97 -7.69
C LYS A 471 3.09 -5.88 -6.49
N TRP A 472 2.50 -7.03 -6.73
CA TRP A 472 2.69 -8.15 -5.84
C TRP A 472 4.09 -8.65 -6.14
N HIS A 473 5.05 -8.21 -5.33
CA HIS A 473 6.40 -8.72 -5.43
C HIS A 473 6.36 -10.18 -4.98
N ASP A 474 6.27 -11.08 -5.97
CA ASP A 474 6.65 -12.49 -5.87
C ASP A 474 8.12 -12.51 -5.47
N ASP A 475 8.37 -12.86 -4.20
CA ASP A 475 9.52 -13.51 -3.54
C ASP A 475 10.94 -13.39 -4.14
N ASN A 476 11.20 -12.40 -4.97
CA ASN A 476 12.42 -12.26 -5.74
C ASN A 476 12.77 -10.77 -5.87
N SER A 477 12.99 -10.08 -4.75
CA SER A 477 14.11 -9.12 -4.53
C SER A 477 13.86 -7.99 -3.52
N ASP A 478 12.67 -7.85 -2.93
CA ASP A 478 12.43 -6.78 -1.94
C ASP A 478 11.57 -7.17 -0.72
N GLY A 479 11.07 -8.40 -0.65
CA GLY A 479 10.64 -9.12 0.56
C GLY A 479 10.28 -8.24 1.76
N GLN A 480 9.26 -7.40 1.64
CA GLN A 480 8.79 -6.62 2.77
C GLN A 480 7.91 -7.51 3.64
N THR A 481 8.46 -7.93 4.77
CA THR A 481 7.69 -8.57 5.84
C THR A 481 6.67 -7.58 6.40
N CYS A 482 5.58 -8.06 7.01
CA CYS A 482 4.61 -7.21 7.71
C CYS A 482 5.29 -6.28 8.76
N ALA A 483 6.46 -6.66 9.30
CA ALA A 483 7.29 -5.82 10.16
C ALA A 483 8.03 -4.69 9.40
N GLN A 484 8.49 -4.92 8.18
CA GLN A 484 9.16 -3.92 7.34
C GLN A 484 8.19 -2.87 6.79
N VAL A 485 6.92 -3.21 6.54
CA VAL A 485 5.88 -2.23 6.15
C VAL A 485 5.53 -1.31 7.33
N ASP A 486 5.41 -1.86 8.55
CA ASP A 486 5.21 -1.07 9.77
C ASP A 486 6.41 -0.16 10.09
N GLU A 487 7.64 -0.60 9.78
CA GLU A 487 8.87 0.19 9.92
C GLU A 487 9.01 1.25 8.81
N ALA A 488 8.63 0.92 7.57
CA ALA A 488 8.61 1.84 6.43
C ALA A 488 7.56 2.95 6.60
N GLN A 489 6.39 2.68 7.20
CA GLN A 489 5.40 3.73 7.51
C GLN A 489 5.80 4.61 8.71
N LYS A 490 6.46 4.03 9.73
CA LYS A 490 7.10 4.82 10.81
C LYS A 490 8.20 5.73 10.24
N ASN A 491 8.92 5.27 9.21
CA ASN A 491 9.97 6.03 8.53
C ASN A 491 9.44 6.97 7.42
N ALA A 492 8.28 6.70 6.80
CA ALA A 492 7.60 7.62 5.88
C ALA A 492 7.04 8.84 6.63
N GLN A 493 6.81 8.71 7.94
CA GLN A 493 6.56 9.84 8.83
C GLN A 493 7.82 10.70 9.09
N ALA A 494 9.00 10.21 8.72
CA ALA A 494 10.29 10.86 8.87
C ALA A 494 10.91 11.33 7.54
N ASP A 495 10.17 11.26 6.42
CA ASP A 495 10.58 11.90 5.17
C ASP A 495 10.53 13.42 5.32
N VAL A 496 11.62 13.96 5.86
CA VAL A 496 11.95 15.38 5.77
C VAL A 496 12.10 15.69 4.29
N THR A 497 11.07 16.34 3.72
CA THR A 497 11.15 16.86 2.37
C THR A 497 12.23 17.94 2.33
N VAL A 498 13.41 17.63 1.79
CA VAL A 498 14.42 18.65 1.48
C VAL A 498 13.98 19.37 0.22
N THR A 499 13.21 20.44 0.38
CA THR A 499 12.94 21.35 -0.73
C THR A 499 14.16 22.24 -0.93
N ALA A 500 15.00 21.91 -1.91
CA ALA A 500 15.93 22.90 -2.47
C ALA A 500 15.09 23.92 -3.25
N LYS A 501 14.72 25.02 -2.60
CA LYS A 501 14.11 26.15 -3.29
C LYS A 501 15.26 26.90 -3.98
N PRO A 502 15.31 26.99 -5.32
CA PRO A 502 16.26 27.87 -5.97
C PRO A 502 15.79 29.31 -5.72
N ASP A 503 16.21 29.91 -4.60
CA ASP A 503 16.13 31.36 -4.49
C ASP A 503 17.15 31.95 -5.47
N PRO A 504 16.79 33.00 -6.25
CA PRO A 504 17.72 33.65 -7.15
C PRO A 504 18.90 34.21 -6.36
N ILE A 505 20.12 33.81 -6.73
CA ILE A 505 21.37 34.36 -6.21
C ILE A 505 21.44 35.83 -6.62
N PHE A 506 21.20 36.75 -5.69
CA PHE A 506 21.51 38.16 -5.89
C PHE A 506 23.02 38.37 -5.71
N VAL A 507 23.72 38.53 -6.83
CA VAL A 507 25.11 39.01 -6.85
C VAL A 507 25.08 40.53 -6.84
N ALA A 508 25.28 41.15 -5.68
CA ALA A 508 25.59 42.57 -5.58
C ALA A 508 27.13 42.71 -5.59
N ALA A 509 27.68 43.26 -6.68
CA ALA A 509 29.06 43.69 -6.72
C ALA A 509 29.12 45.17 -6.35
N ASP A 510 29.54 45.48 -5.12
CA ASP A 510 29.91 46.85 -4.76
C ASP A 510 31.26 47.18 -5.39
N PHE A 511 31.25 47.96 -6.48
CA PHE A 511 32.46 48.58 -7.00
C PHE A 511 32.81 49.78 -6.10
N ASN A 512 33.85 49.63 -5.29
CA ASN A 512 34.51 50.78 -4.66
C ASN A 512 35.67 51.24 -5.55
N PRO A 513 35.61 52.40 -6.23
CA PRO A 513 36.58 52.77 -7.27
C PRO A 513 37.89 53.38 -6.74
N PHE A 514 38.20 53.25 -5.43
CA PHE A 514 39.40 53.85 -4.86
C PHE A 514 40.08 52.93 -3.83
N ASN A 515 40.70 51.82 -4.28
CA ASN A 515 41.95 51.31 -3.73
C ASN A 515 42.52 50.16 -4.58
N ASP A 516 43.80 50.24 -4.94
CA ASP A 516 44.56 49.15 -5.59
C ASP A 516 44.88 48.03 -4.59
N GLN A 517 43.92 47.13 -4.37
CA GLN A 517 44.15 45.83 -3.71
C GLN A 517 43.65 44.70 -4.63
N PRO A 518 44.29 43.52 -4.65
CA PRO A 518 43.84 42.40 -5.47
C PRO A 518 42.41 41.99 -5.12
N PRO A 519 41.62 41.46 -6.08
CA PRO A 519 40.22 41.12 -5.85
C PRO A 519 40.10 40.16 -4.66
N LEU A 520 39.34 40.59 -3.65
CA LEU A 520 38.97 39.73 -2.52
C LEU A 520 38.26 38.48 -3.05
N ALA A 521 38.66 37.32 -2.52
CA ALA A 521 38.15 36.02 -2.91
C ALA A 521 36.62 35.99 -2.94
N PHE A 522 36.07 35.42 -4.02
CA PHE A 522 34.65 35.19 -4.23
C PHE A 522 34.13 34.24 -3.13
N GLN A 523 33.27 34.72 -2.22
CA GLN A 523 32.61 33.87 -1.21
C GLN A 523 31.12 33.75 -1.54
N GLY A 524 30.75 32.69 -2.25
CA GLY A 524 29.36 32.24 -2.35
C GLY A 524 29.03 31.28 -1.21
N PHE A 525 27.86 31.40 -0.60
CA PHE A 525 27.35 30.46 0.41
C PHE A 525 26.16 29.68 -0.15
N VAL A 526 26.08 28.39 0.18
CA VAL A 526 24.88 27.57 -0.06
C VAL A 526 24.21 27.33 1.30
N ASN A 527 22.94 27.73 1.42
CA ASN A 527 22.13 27.45 2.61
C ASN A 527 21.32 26.17 2.39
N LEU A 528 21.52 25.16 3.23
CA LEU A 528 20.59 24.03 3.37
C LEU A 528 19.72 24.25 4.60
N VAL A 529 18.40 24.34 4.40
CA VAL A 529 17.41 24.45 5.48
C VAL A 529 16.76 23.08 5.68
N LEU A 530 16.83 22.54 6.89
CA LEU A 530 16.14 21.30 7.28
C LEU A 530 14.91 21.66 8.12
N ASN A 531 13.72 21.30 7.65
CA ASN A 531 12.47 21.49 8.40
C ASN A 531 12.04 20.16 9.04
N GLY A 532 12.19 20.01 10.36
CA GLY A 532 11.68 18.87 11.13
C GLY A 532 12.46 18.56 12.42
N ASP A 533 11.82 17.90 13.39
CA ASP A 533 12.46 17.39 14.62
C ASP A 533 13.30 16.14 14.29
N VAL A 534 14.62 16.24 14.38
CA VAL A 534 15.54 15.11 14.07
C VAL A 534 15.71 14.22 15.30
N ARG A 535 15.05 13.06 15.34
CA ARG A 535 15.34 11.99 16.33
C ARG A 535 16.29 10.94 15.75
N ARG A 536 17.09 10.34 16.64
CA ARG A 536 18.27 9.48 16.39
C ARG A 536 18.07 8.47 15.24
N GLY A 537 18.99 8.48 14.27
CA GLY A 537 19.06 7.43 13.23
C GLY A 537 19.73 7.82 11.90
N LEU A 538 20.00 9.10 11.65
CA LEU A 538 20.40 9.61 10.32
C LEU A 538 21.91 9.92 10.04
N PRO A 539 22.95 9.28 10.64
CA PRO A 539 24.32 9.66 10.30
C PRO A 539 24.79 9.24 8.89
N GLN A 540 24.02 8.46 8.11
CA GLN A 540 24.46 7.98 6.79
C GLN A 540 23.79 8.60 5.56
N LEU A 541 22.58 9.18 5.68
CA LEU A 541 21.81 9.58 4.48
C LEU A 541 22.00 11.05 4.06
N ALA A 542 22.29 11.96 4.99
CA ALA A 542 22.36 13.40 4.69
C ALA A 542 23.65 13.85 3.97
N VAL A 543 24.62 12.96 3.74
CA VAL A 543 25.94 13.28 3.17
C VAL A 543 26.15 12.64 1.78
N GLY A 544 25.23 11.78 1.31
CA GLY A 544 25.32 11.13 0.00
C GLY A 544 24.87 11.97 -1.19
N LEU A 545 24.34 13.18 -0.97
CA LEU A 545 23.71 14.02 -1.99
C LEU A 545 24.57 15.20 -2.49
N LEU A 546 25.86 15.25 -2.16
CA LEU A 546 26.76 16.26 -2.71
C LEU A 546 27.25 15.81 -4.09
N PRO A 547 26.90 16.52 -5.20
CA PRO A 547 27.48 16.21 -6.51
C PRO A 547 28.98 16.41 -6.45
N SER A 548 29.75 15.52 -7.10
CA SER A 548 31.20 15.61 -7.28
C SER A 548 31.67 16.79 -8.15
N ALA A 549 30.83 17.82 -8.34
CA ALA A 549 31.04 18.95 -9.24
C ALA A 549 31.26 20.30 -8.52
N LEU A 550 31.58 20.30 -7.22
CA LEU A 550 31.88 21.52 -6.47
C LEU A 550 33.40 21.67 -6.28
N GLY A 551 34.07 22.22 -7.29
CA GLY A 551 35.45 22.67 -7.16
C GLY A 551 35.55 23.82 -6.16
N SER A 552 36.45 23.72 -5.18
CA SER A 552 36.94 24.82 -4.35
C SER A 552 35.89 25.79 -3.77
N PHE A 553 34.89 25.28 -3.03
CA PHE A 553 33.94 26.12 -2.28
C PHE A 553 34.15 26.01 -0.76
N ALA A 554 34.01 27.13 -0.05
CA ALA A 554 34.18 27.24 1.40
C ALA A 554 32.83 27.23 2.13
N ALA A 555 32.64 26.23 3.01
CA ALA A 555 31.62 26.09 4.06
C ALA A 555 30.16 25.75 3.68
N VAL A 556 29.60 24.75 4.37
CA VAL A 556 28.18 24.33 4.37
C VAL A 556 27.55 24.76 5.69
N ARG A 557 26.36 25.39 5.66
CA ARG A 557 25.59 25.77 6.87
C ARG A 557 24.38 24.87 7.08
N PHE A 558 24.19 24.39 8.30
CA PHE A 558 23.01 23.65 8.74
C PHE A 558 22.15 24.52 9.67
N ALA A 559 20.83 24.58 9.43
CA ALA A 559 19.86 25.24 10.31
C ALA A 559 18.69 24.29 10.62
N GLY A 560 18.33 24.15 11.90
CA GLY A 560 17.18 23.36 12.37
C GLY A 560 16.94 23.47 13.89
N PRO A 561 15.70 23.25 14.37
CA PRO A 561 15.39 23.22 15.79
C PRO A 561 15.88 21.90 16.42
N ALA A 562 16.71 22.00 17.46
CA ALA A 562 17.22 20.88 18.26
C ALA A 562 18.12 19.85 17.52
N VAL A 563 19.44 20.01 17.69
CA VAL A 563 20.44 19.00 17.30
C VAL A 563 20.83 18.18 18.53
N ALA A 564 20.88 16.85 18.41
CA ALA A 564 21.37 15.98 19.48
C ALA A 564 22.87 16.22 19.77
N PRO A 565 23.33 16.12 21.04
CA PRO A 565 24.75 16.25 21.37
C PRO A 565 25.59 15.22 20.60
N GLY A 566 26.62 15.67 19.86
CA GLY A 566 27.57 14.80 19.15
C GLY A 566 27.55 14.87 17.61
N LEU A 567 26.54 15.49 16.98
CA LEU A 567 26.48 15.63 15.52
C LEU A 567 27.59 16.55 14.96
N GLU A 568 27.94 17.59 15.71
CA GLU A 568 28.98 18.57 15.35
C GLU A 568 30.37 17.93 15.21
N ALA A 569 30.73 17.03 16.13
CA ALA A 569 32.02 16.34 16.10
C ALA A 569 32.14 15.39 14.89
N ALA A 570 31.06 14.69 14.54
CA ALA A 570 31.03 13.79 13.40
C ALA A 570 31.09 14.52 12.05
N ALA A 571 30.40 15.66 11.93
CA ALA A 571 30.43 16.50 10.74
C ALA A 571 31.80 17.14 10.52
N ASN A 572 32.41 17.69 11.58
CA ASN A 572 33.72 18.32 11.51
C ASN A 572 34.84 17.31 11.20
N ALA A 573 34.77 16.10 11.75
CA ALA A 573 35.77 15.05 11.49
C ALA A 573 35.78 14.58 10.02
N ARG A 574 34.61 14.53 9.37
CA ARG A 574 34.50 14.05 7.97
C ARG A 574 34.74 15.15 6.93
N LEU A 575 34.42 16.41 7.23
CA LEU A 575 34.84 17.56 6.41
C LEU A 575 36.37 17.73 6.42
N ALA A 576 37.02 17.45 7.56
CA ALA A 576 38.47 17.43 7.67
C ALA A 576 39.11 16.29 6.84
N SER A 577 38.47 15.11 6.74
CA SER A 577 38.97 14.02 5.88
C SER A 577 38.90 14.31 4.37
N GLU A 578 38.12 15.31 3.97
CA GLU A 578 37.94 15.75 2.58
C GLU A 578 38.73 17.05 2.28
N GLY A 579 39.54 17.56 3.22
CA GLY A 579 40.38 18.74 3.02
C GLY A 579 39.66 20.10 3.06
N LEU A 580 38.42 20.15 3.56
CA LEU A 580 37.59 21.37 3.63
C LEU A 580 37.63 22.00 5.03
N SER A 581 37.74 23.33 5.13
CA SER A 581 37.63 24.05 6.41
C SER A 581 36.16 24.41 6.71
N ALA A 582 35.61 23.90 7.80
CA ALA A 582 34.29 24.31 8.27
C ALA A 582 34.38 25.59 9.09
N THR A 583 33.56 26.60 8.76
CA THR A 583 33.16 27.64 9.73
C THR A 583 31.73 27.33 10.13
N THR A 584 31.56 26.52 11.18
CA THR A 584 30.24 26.21 11.74
C THR A 584 29.72 27.44 12.49
N ALA A 585 28.67 28.05 11.95
CA ALA A 585 27.83 28.98 12.70
C ALA A 585 26.49 28.27 12.97
N PHE A 586 26.35 27.69 14.16
CA PHE A 586 25.09 27.12 14.61
C PHE A 586 24.16 28.26 15.05
N ASN A 587 23.21 28.62 14.18
CA ASN A 587 22.08 29.42 14.60
C ASN A 587 21.07 28.47 15.26
N THR A 588 21.29 28.14 16.55
CA THR A 588 20.13 27.83 17.38
C THR A 588 19.28 29.10 17.39
N GLY A 589 17.96 29.03 17.37
CA GLY A 589 17.08 30.20 17.54
C GLY A 589 17.22 30.92 18.90
N LYS A 590 18.38 30.81 19.54
CA LYS A 590 18.85 31.52 20.73
C LYS A 590 20.15 32.20 20.32
N GLY A 591 20.16 33.53 20.33
CA GLY A 591 21.40 34.29 20.12
C GLY A 591 22.46 33.83 21.13
N VAL A 592 23.64 33.45 20.65
CA VAL A 592 24.79 33.19 21.51
C VAL A 592 25.74 34.37 21.39
N LEU A 593 25.85 35.10 22.50
CA LEU A 593 27.01 35.90 22.87
C LEU A 593 28.17 34.92 23.16
N ASN A 594 29.28 35.05 22.45
CA ASN A 594 30.54 34.45 22.89
C ASN A 594 31.13 35.34 23.99
N GLY A 595 30.96 34.93 25.24
CA GLY A 595 31.57 35.57 26.40
C GLY A 595 30.95 35.06 27.69
N GLU A 596 31.76 34.42 28.53
CA GLU A 596 31.37 34.03 29.89
C GLU A 596 30.84 35.24 30.67
N THR A 597 29.59 35.16 31.15
CA THR A 597 29.10 36.07 32.19
C THR A 597 28.29 35.29 33.22
N THR A 598 28.89 35.17 34.39
CA THR A 598 28.28 34.83 35.67
C THR A 598 27.37 35.99 36.15
N GLY A 599 26.16 35.66 36.60
CA GLY A 599 25.34 36.54 37.46
C GLY A 599 24.23 37.38 36.77
N MET A 600 22.98 37.03 37.10
CA MET A 600 21.69 37.72 36.88
C MET A 600 20.96 37.62 35.50
N THR A 601 19.93 36.77 35.54
CA THR A 601 18.57 36.89 34.95
C THR A 601 18.36 36.89 33.43
N GLN A 602 18.42 35.68 32.84
CA GLN A 602 17.70 35.27 31.62
C GLN A 602 16.20 35.66 31.63
N HIS A 603 15.62 35.84 32.82
CA HIS A 603 14.20 36.16 33.00
C HIS A 603 13.83 37.61 32.63
N ALA A 604 14.73 38.58 32.87
CA ALA A 604 14.46 39.99 32.56
C ALA A 604 14.49 40.25 31.04
N LEU A 605 15.44 39.61 30.33
CA LEU A 605 15.57 39.75 28.88
C LEU A 605 14.44 39.03 28.11
N ASN A 606 13.95 37.91 28.64
CA ASN A 606 12.81 37.19 28.06
C ASN A 606 11.49 37.95 28.20
N GLN A 607 11.32 38.78 29.23
CA GLN A 607 10.11 39.60 29.39
C GLN A 607 10.09 40.80 28.44
N ALA A 608 11.25 41.38 28.10
CA ALA A 608 11.36 42.51 27.18
C ALA A 608 11.04 42.13 25.71
N LEU A 609 11.28 40.88 25.30
CA LEU A 609 11.04 40.44 23.91
C LEU A 609 9.57 40.21 23.55
N VAL A 610 8.65 40.20 24.52
CA VAL A 610 7.24 39.82 24.30
C VAL A 610 6.30 41.03 24.12
N ARG A 611 6.70 42.27 24.48
CA ARG A 611 5.74 43.41 24.57
C ARG A 611 6.07 44.68 23.78
N GLY A 612 7.12 44.67 22.96
CA GLY A 612 7.52 45.84 22.16
C GLY A 612 8.34 46.84 22.99
N VAL A 613 9.49 47.24 22.43
CA VAL A 613 10.56 47.92 23.17
C VAL A 613 10.26 49.42 23.35
N THR A 614 10.32 49.93 24.58
CA THR A 614 10.18 51.37 24.89
C THR A 614 11.54 52.11 24.81
N ASN A 615 11.53 53.43 24.59
CA ASN A 615 12.77 54.23 24.49
C ASN A 615 13.62 54.21 25.77
N SER A 616 13.01 54.02 26.95
CA SER A 616 13.74 53.89 28.23
C SER A 616 14.50 52.56 28.32
N GLU A 617 13.92 51.47 27.83
CA GLU A 617 14.54 50.13 27.84
C GLU A 617 15.70 50.02 26.84
N ILE A 618 15.61 50.73 25.69
CA ILE A 618 16.74 50.88 24.76
C ILE A 618 17.90 51.64 25.44
N THR A 619 17.59 52.67 26.23
CA THR A 619 18.59 53.49 26.89
C THR A 619 19.33 52.72 28.00
N GLU A 620 18.63 51.85 28.73
CA GLU A 620 19.20 50.99 29.78
C GLU A 620 19.99 49.79 29.20
N ALA A 621 19.55 49.23 28.07
CA ALA A 621 20.33 48.22 27.34
C ALA A 621 21.65 48.79 26.80
N LEU A 622 21.66 50.06 26.38
CA LEU A 622 22.84 50.75 25.84
C LEU A 622 23.92 51.03 26.89
N THR A 623 23.61 51.09 28.19
CA THR A 623 24.63 51.31 29.24
C THR A 623 25.48 50.07 29.51
N HIS A 624 25.06 48.89 29.02
CA HIS A 624 25.70 47.60 29.28
C HIS A 624 26.43 47.01 28.06
N VAL A 625 26.48 47.74 26.94
CA VAL A 625 27.24 47.33 25.74
C VAL A 625 28.73 47.65 25.93
N PRO A 626 29.66 46.68 25.79
CA PRO A 626 31.10 46.95 25.89
C PRO A 626 31.54 47.92 24.77
N LYS A 627 32.18 49.03 25.14
CA LYS A 627 32.72 49.99 24.17
C LYS A 627 33.96 49.40 23.50
N GLY A 628 33.84 49.03 22.23
CA GLY A 628 34.95 48.54 21.40
C GLY A 628 35.70 49.67 20.67
N THR A 629 36.99 49.46 20.37
CA THR A 629 37.90 50.45 19.75
C THR A 629 37.93 50.42 18.21
N GLY A 630 37.20 49.52 17.56
CA GLY A 630 37.00 49.52 16.11
C GLY A 630 35.60 50.04 15.77
N GLY A 631 35.45 50.87 14.73
CA GLY A 631 34.21 51.57 14.34
C GLY A 631 33.02 50.70 13.88
N SER A 632 32.82 49.55 14.51
CA SER A 632 31.79 48.56 14.21
C SER A 632 30.40 49.05 14.60
N VAL A 633 29.40 48.73 13.78
CA VAL A 633 27.98 49.04 14.01
C VAL A 633 27.26 47.75 14.41
N LEU A 634 26.62 47.74 15.57
CA LEU A 634 25.76 46.64 16.01
C LEU A 634 24.38 46.77 15.39
N ARG A 635 23.87 45.67 14.83
CA ARG A 635 22.53 45.58 14.23
C ARG A 635 21.62 44.74 15.13
N PHE A 636 20.53 45.33 15.58
CA PHE A 636 19.46 44.66 16.33
C PHE A 636 18.20 44.61 15.46
N ILE A 637 17.59 43.43 15.33
CA ILE A 637 16.36 43.23 14.54
C ILE A 637 15.32 42.57 15.43
N GLY A 638 14.18 43.25 15.61
CA GLY A 638 13.01 42.72 16.30
C GLY A 638 11.77 42.77 15.41
N GLN A 639 10.65 42.20 15.86
CA GLN A 639 9.38 42.29 15.13
C GLN A 639 8.95 43.77 15.00
N GLY A 640 9.18 44.36 13.83
CA GLY A 640 8.72 45.70 13.48
C GLY A 640 9.78 46.81 13.46
N ALA A 641 11.05 46.55 13.81
CA ALA A 641 12.12 47.54 13.63
C ALA A 641 13.53 46.94 13.56
N GLU A 642 14.43 47.67 12.88
CA GLU A 642 15.87 47.49 12.91
C GLU A 642 16.53 48.72 13.54
N VAL A 643 17.43 48.49 14.50
CA VAL A 643 18.25 49.54 15.13
C VAL A 643 19.72 49.26 14.89
N ARG A 644 20.45 50.29 14.45
CA ARG A 644 21.90 50.26 14.29
C ARG A 644 22.55 51.21 15.28
N VAL A 645 23.53 50.72 16.06
CA VAL A 645 24.20 51.49 17.10
C VAL A 645 25.71 51.48 16.86
N ASN A 646 26.33 52.64 16.94
CA ASN A 646 27.78 52.76 16.87
C ASN A 646 28.40 52.30 18.19
N GLN A 647 29.25 51.27 18.15
CA GLN A 647 29.83 50.68 19.36
C GLN A 647 30.77 51.61 20.15
N VAL A 648 31.37 52.60 19.49
CA VAL A 648 32.32 53.53 20.13
C VAL A 648 31.58 54.60 20.94
N THR A 649 30.51 55.15 20.36
CA THR A 649 29.77 56.28 20.95
C THR A 649 28.53 55.86 21.73
N GLY A 650 28.03 54.64 21.53
CA GLY A 650 26.78 54.15 22.11
C GLY A 650 25.54 54.84 21.53
N LYS A 651 25.68 55.62 20.46
CA LYS A 651 24.57 56.35 19.83
C LYS A 651 23.92 55.54 18.71
N ILE A 652 22.60 55.67 18.57
CA ILE A 652 21.86 55.12 17.43
C ILE A 652 22.29 55.87 16.16
N VAL A 653 22.72 55.10 15.16
CA VAL A 653 23.13 55.60 13.84
C VAL A 653 21.96 55.51 12.86
N THR A 654 21.12 54.48 12.99
CA THR A 654 19.96 54.29 12.11
C THR A 654 18.85 53.56 12.86
N LEU A 655 17.61 54.02 12.71
CA LEU A 655 16.41 53.36 13.18
C LEU A 655 15.44 53.22 11.99
N ILE A 656 15.14 51.98 11.61
CA ILE A 656 14.18 51.67 10.54
C ILE A 656 13.01 50.96 11.20
N ARG A 657 11.81 51.55 11.15
CA ARG A 657 10.58 50.89 11.60
C ARG A 657 9.89 50.27 10.40
N PHE A 658 9.56 48.99 10.49
CA PHE A 658 8.80 48.28 9.49
C PHE A 658 7.31 48.45 9.82
N SER A 659 6.58 49.24 9.05
CA SER A 659 5.11 49.19 9.06
C SER A 659 4.70 47.88 8.37
N GLY A 660 4.00 47.00 9.09
CA GLY A 660 3.43 45.79 8.50
C GLY A 660 2.42 46.12 7.39
N PRO A 661 2.12 45.19 6.48
CA PRO A 661 1.06 45.37 5.49
C PRO A 661 -0.32 45.46 6.19
N GLN A 662 -1.17 46.37 5.73
CA GLN A 662 -2.63 46.23 5.86
C GLN A 662 -3.13 45.19 4.88
#